data_AF-A0A0U1KMS5-F1
#
_entry.id   AF-A0A0U1KMS5-F1
#
_cell.length_a   1.000
_cell.length_b   1.000
_cell.length_c   1.000
_cell.angle_alpha   90.00
_cell.angle_beta   90.00
_cell.angle_gamma   90.00
#
_symmetry.space_group_name_H-M   'P 1'
#
loop_
_entity.id
_entity.type
_entity.pdbx_description
1 polymer ?
#
loop_
_entity_poly.entity_id
_entity_poly.type
_entity_poly.pdbx_seq_one_letter_code
_entity_poly.pdbx_strand_id
1 'polypeptide(L)'
;MNWHKSFLKVVLLVAVVAMITVPIMRTLAVDNGIEPVLRVENESIGGNNFTNLNTYVDELKQLDEGTIVISFNHSGSGIMSLFSLSNNEVANDHFHLYAWPATKVGVENRYAGTNDAVSVGSLSVESNTLHTVAFKATIGEGYKMFYDGGLVYEDTSTPVKFLSKITEANSAQLGHTERSSGDEYDFSGDIYKAEVYGEPLSDQQLVEMTGNPDLSLDTTELENLLTEAKAVSNIDETYDENSYTALQSTINTVETSLDTINNPAQVDQLVGELQLSLNKLKKKGVYLSNLDWESEANGWGPVEKDQSNGGQGTGDGAPLTLNGVVFDKGLGVHAPSEVIYNLDGKYSNFTSFVGVDDQQTSANARIVFQVWADGTKTYDSGHMNVNSETKKIDVNVEGVNELKLIVTDGGNGNGNDHGDWADAWLSFNIDDLAGSIESAENISNEGNIYTIDSYNTLQQAIEDAETVKANPETAQEVNNAIAALQAAIDGLAINQTALTSLIETAEGYTNETGKYTESSFSALEEAIATAKNAQATIETEQELKDALAALQAAIDGLTINQAALTSLIEIAEGYTNETGKYTESSFSALEEAIVAAKNAQATIETEQELKDALTALQAAIDGLTINQATLTSLIKTAEGYTNEAGKYTESSFSALEEAIATAKNAQATIETEQELKDALAALQAAIDGLTINQATLTSLIETAEGYTNEAGKYTESSFSALEAAIVESKNAQATIETEQDLNDALTALQAAIDGLTINQAALTSLIEIAEGYTNETGKYTESSFSALEEVIVAAKNAQATIETEQELKDALAALQAAIDGLTKQPDDQDQESNDKEIEGEDTELPNTATAMFNWMIIGFLLIFAGITTVYFLTERKRRHL
;
A
#
# COMPACT_ATOMS: atom_id res chain seq x y z
N MET A 1 10.26 19.75 -23.17
CA MET A 1 10.35 20.11 -24.62
C MET A 1 11.74 19.69 -25.10
N ASN A 2 11.91 19.27 -26.35
CA ASN A 2 13.13 18.58 -26.86
C ASN A 2 13.43 17.20 -26.21
N TRP A 3 12.43 16.31 -26.11
CA TRP A 3 12.64 14.94 -25.58
C TRP A 3 11.92 13.89 -26.44
N HIS A 4 12.27 13.81 -27.73
CA HIS A 4 11.54 13.01 -28.73
C HIS A 4 12.38 12.68 -29.99
N LYS A 5 13.68 12.33 -29.84
CA LYS A 5 14.55 12.00 -30.99
C LYS A 5 15.46 10.76 -30.89
N SER A 6 15.63 10.16 -29.71
CA SER A 6 16.52 8.99 -29.55
C SER A 6 15.79 7.64 -29.48
N PHE A 7 14.52 7.61 -29.09
CA PHE A 7 13.74 6.38 -28.84
C PHE A 7 13.18 5.68 -30.10
N LEU A 8 13.87 5.79 -31.26
CA LEU A 8 13.41 5.18 -32.52
C LEU A 8 14.55 4.68 -33.42
N LYS A 9 15.53 3.99 -32.83
CA LYS A 9 16.58 3.24 -33.56
C LYS A 9 16.78 1.78 -33.11
N VAL A 10 16.09 1.31 -32.06
CA VAL A 10 16.41 0.04 -31.37
C VAL A 10 15.57 -1.16 -31.85
N VAL A 11 14.59 -0.98 -32.74
CA VAL A 11 13.68 -2.07 -33.18
C VAL A 11 13.65 -2.22 -34.71
N LEU A 12 14.78 -2.59 -35.33
CA LEU A 12 14.77 -3.18 -36.69
C LEU A 12 16.01 -4.03 -37.07
N LEU A 13 16.63 -4.79 -36.14
CA LEU A 13 17.68 -5.76 -36.51
C LEU A 13 17.69 -7.03 -35.62
N VAL A 14 16.52 -7.65 -35.41
CA VAL A 14 16.37 -8.91 -34.64
C VAL A 14 15.92 -10.07 -35.54
N ALA A 15 16.51 -10.14 -36.74
CA ALA A 15 16.34 -11.26 -37.67
C ALA A 15 17.58 -11.39 -38.57
N VAL A 16 18.10 -12.62 -38.69
CA VAL A 16 19.33 -13.00 -39.44
C VAL A 16 20.67 -12.69 -38.74
N VAL A 17 20.90 -13.28 -37.56
CA VAL A 17 22.10 -14.12 -37.27
C VAL A 17 21.68 -15.23 -36.28
N ALA A 18 21.02 -16.27 -36.78
CA ALA A 18 20.75 -17.51 -36.04
C ALA A 18 20.57 -18.65 -37.05
N MET A 19 21.13 -19.83 -36.76
CA MET A 19 21.24 -20.99 -37.66
C MET A 19 22.14 -20.80 -38.90
N ILE A 20 23.47 -20.84 -38.72
CA ILE A 20 24.33 -21.78 -39.47
C ILE A 20 25.37 -22.39 -38.51
N THR A 21 24.94 -23.36 -37.71
CA THR A 21 25.83 -24.30 -37.00
C THR A 21 25.49 -25.73 -37.40
N VAL A 22 25.54 -25.99 -38.71
CA VAL A 22 25.65 -27.36 -39.22
C VAL A 22 27.12 -27.75 -39.09
N PRO A 23 27.49 -28.76 -38.28
CA PRO A 23 28.83 -29.31 -38.34
C PRO A 23 29.01 -29.93 -39.72
N ILE A 24 29.82 -29.31 -40.58
CA ILE A 24 30.20 -29.89 -41.86
C ILE A 24 31.05 -31.12 -41.55
N MET A 25 30.41 -32.28 -41.59
CA MET A 25 31.05 -33.57 -41.53
C MET A 25 31.90 -33.71 -42.81
N ARG A 26 33.14 -33.20 -42.78
CA ARG A 26 34.12 -33.33 -43.87
C ARG A 26 34.12 -34.80 -44.28
N THR A 27 33.78 -35.06 -45.54
CA THR A 27 33.80 -36.40 -46.12
C THR A 27 35.18 -36.99 -45.87
N LEU A 28 35.23 -38.21 -45.35
CA LEU A 28 36.50 -38.89 -45.11
C LEU A 28 37.28 -38.96 -46.43
N ALA A 29 38.38 -38.22 -46.52
CA ALA A 29 39.45 -38.57 -47.44
C ALA A 29 39.87 -39.99 -47.07
N VAL A 30 39.91 -40.88 -48.06
CA VAL A 30 40.16 -42.30 -47.81
C VAL A 30 41.66 -42.49 -47.59
N ASP A 31 42.08 -42.33 -46.35
CA ASP A 31 43.35 -42.88 -45.87
C ASP A 31 43.31 -44.40 -46.08
N ASN A 32 44.05 -44.84 -47.09
CA ASN A 32 44.19 -46.24 -47.48
C ASN A 32 45.52 -46.84 -47.01
N GLY A 33 46.22 -46.21 -46.05
CA GLY A 33 47.19 -46.87 -45.17
C GLY A 33 48.38 -47.60 -45.81
N ILE A 34 48.78 -47.21 -47.02
CA ILE A 34 50.00 -47.72 -47.68
C ILE A 34 51.01 -46.57 -47.70
N GLU A 35 51.98 -46.64 -46.78
CA GLU A 35 53.09 -45.70 -46.74
C GLU A 35 54.01 -45.88 -47.96
N PRO A 36 54.49 -44.79 -48.59
CA PRO A 36 55.49 -44.89 -49.66
C PRO A 36 56.88 -45.20 -49.09
N VAL A 37 57.70 -45.89 -49.88
CA VAL A 37 59.14 -46.14 -49.61
C VAL A 37 59.94 -44.83 -49.72
N LEU A 38 59.47 -43.91 -50.55
CA LEU A 38 60.04 -42.59 -50.75
C LEU A 38 58.89 -41.59 -50.91
N ARG A 39 58.91 -40.49 -50.15
CA ARG A 39 58.13 -39.28 -50.41
C ARG A 39 59.05 -38.07 -50.36
N VAL A 40 58.86 -37.15 -51.32
CA VAL A 40 59.49 -35.83 -51.37
C VAL A 40 58.44 -34.83 -51.86
N GLU A 41 58.42 -33.62 -51.31
CA GLU A 41 57.38 -32.61 -51.58
C GLU A 41 57.98 -31.20 -51.71
N ASN A 42 57.37 -30.37 -52.57
CA ASN A 42 57.71 -28.95 -52.78
C ASN A 42 59.16 -28.62 -53.22
N GLU A 43 59.76 -29.48 -54.05
CA GLU A 43 61.11 -29.27 -54.60
C GLU A 43 61.08 -28.33 -55.82
N SER A 44 61.65 -27.14 -55.72
CA SER A 44 61.85 -26.24 -56.88
C SER A 44 63.21 -26.46 -57.53
N ILE A 45 63.21 -26.92 -58.79
CA ILE A 45 64.39 -27.45 -59.49
C ILE A 45 64.69 -26.59 -60.72
N GLY A 46 65.93 -26.10 -60.83
CA GLY A 46 66.41 -25.37 -61.99
C GLY A 46 67.90 -25.02 -61.92
N GLY A 47 68.46 -24.57 -63.04
CA GLY A 47 69.84 -24.07 -63.09
C GLY A 47 70.92 -25.13 -62.82
N ASN A 48 70.70 -26.37 -63.28
CA ASN A 48 71.53 -27.56 -63.03
C ASN A 48 71.50 -28.10 -61.58
N ASN A 49 70.53 -27.66 -60.77
CA ASN A 49 70.24 -28.32 -59.48
C ASN A 49 69.37 -29.58 -59.69
N PHE A 50 69.37 -30.48 -58.70
CA PHE A 50 68.55 -31.69 -58.63
C PHE A 50 68.48 -32.19 -57.17
N THR A 51 67.46 -32.98 -56.83
CA THR A 51 67.29 -33.52 -55.47
C THR A 51 67.97 -34.87 -55.33
N ASN A 52 68.92 -35.00 -54.41
CA ASN A 52 69.67 -36.25 -54.21
C ASN A 52 68.93 -37.24 -53.30
N LEU A 53 68.66 -38.44 -53.81
CA LEU A 53 67.92 -39.49 -53.12
C LEU A 53 68.78 -40.72 -52.80
N ASN A 54 70.12 -40.58 -52.80
CA ASN A 54 71.03 -41.73 -52.67
C ASN A 54 70.86 -42.51 -51.35
N THR A 55 70.24 -41.92 -50.33
CA THR A 55 69.84 -42.60 -49.08
C THR A 55 68.82 -43.71 -49.29
N TYR A 56 67.98 -43.63 -50.31
CA TYR A 56 66.89 -44.60 -50.59
C TYR A 56 67.30 -45.71 -51.58
N VAL A 57 68.51 -45.65 -52.15
CA VAL A 57 68.97 -46.58 -53.20
C VAL A 57 68.91 -48.05 -52.74
N ASP A 58 69.26 -48.34 -51.49
CA ASP A 58 69.22 -49.70 -50.95
C ASP A 58 67.80 -50.28 -50.83
N GLU A 59 66.77 -49.44 -50.73
CA GLU A 59 65.36 -49.84 -50.65
C GLU A 59 64.74 -49.90 -52.06
N LEU A 60 64.94 -48.84 -52.86
CA LEU A 60 64.45 -48.74 -54.24
C LEU A 60 64.93 -49.88 -55.14
N LYS A 61 66.19 -50.34 -54.98
CA LYS A 61 66.75 -51.45 -55.78
C LYS A 61 66.23 -52.83 -55.40
N GLN A 62 65.36 -52.96 -54.39
CA GLN A 62 64.69 -54.22 -54.05
C GLN A 62 63.33 -54.37 -54.76
N LEU A 63 62.82 -53.33 -55.42
CA LEU A 63 61.47 -53.31 -55.99
C LEU A 63 61.41 -54.04 -57.35
N ASP A 64 60.91 -55.28 -57.35
CA ASP A 64 60.52 -56.06 -58.55
C ASP A 64 59.23 -55.55 -59.21
N GLU A 65 58.36 -54.93 -58.43
CA GLU A 65 57.12 -54.25 -58.83
C GLU A 65 56.86 -53.03 -57.94
N GLY A 66 55.82 -52.25 -58.23
CA GLY A 66 55.48 -51.07 -57.44
C GLY A 66 54.83 -49.95 -58.26
N THR A 67 54.75 -48.77 -57.65
CA THR A 67 54.14 -47.59 -58.25
C THR A 67 54.99 -46.35 -58.01
N ILE A 68 55.16 -45.50 -59.03
CA ILE A 68 55.78 -44.17 -58.91
C ILE A 68 54.72 -43.13 -59.27
N VAL A 69 54.53 -42.10 -58.44
CA VAL A 69 53.56 -41.01 -58.65
C VAL A 69 54.29 -39.67 -58.51
N ILE A 70 54.20 -38.78 -59.50
CA ILE A 70 54.88 -37.48 -59.47
C ILE A 70 53.94 -36.37 -59.97
N SER A 71 53.73 -35.36 -59.13
CA SER A 71 53.01 -34.11 -59.40
C SER A 71 54.02 -32.98 -59.64
N PHE A 72 53.97 -32.33 -60.80
CA PHE A 72 54.99 -31.38 -61.25
C PHE A 72 54.43 -30.29 -62.18
N ASN A 73 55.11 -29.14 -62.26
CA ASN A 73 55.03 -28.24 -63.41
C ASN A 73 56.35 -28.27 -64.19
N HIS A 74 56.45 -27.66 -65.38
CA HIS A 74 57.77 -27.49 -66.02
C HIS A 74 57.94 -26.20 -66.84
N SER A 75 59.16 -25.69 -66.86
CA SER A 75 59.66 -24.61 -67.74
C SER A 75 60.65 -25.10 -68.80
N GLY A 76 61.15 -26.34 -68.68
CA GLY A 76 62.07 -26.94 -69.66
C GLY A 76 61.43 -27.32 -71.00
N SER A 77 62.26 -27.62 -72.01
CA SER A 77 61.85 -27.86 -73.41
C SER A 77 62.43 -29.13 -74.06
N GLY A 78 63.31 -29.85 -73.36
CA GLY A 78 63.86 -31.15 -73.78
C GLY A 78 63.18 -32.33 -73.09
N ILE A 79 63.76 -33.53 -73.24
CA ILE A 79 63.41 -34.66 -72.35
C ILE A 79 63.97 -34.34 -70.96
N MET A 80 63.11 -34.42 -69.94
CA MET A 80 63.45 -34.13 -68.54
C MET A 80 63.13 -35.36 -67.68
N SER A 81 64.10 -35.78 -66.86
CA SER A 81 63.92 -36.82 -65.87
C SER A 81 63.15 -36.28 -64.67
N LEU A 82 62.02 -36.90 -64.32
CA LEU A 82 61.29 -36.57 -63.10
C LEU A 82 61.89 -37.33 -61.91
N PHE A 83 62.14 -38.62 -62.09
CA PHE A 83 62.78 -39.52 -61.12
C PHE A 83 63.67 -40.54 -61.86
N SER A 84 64.84 -40.84 -61.31
CA SER A 84 65.72 -41.90 -61.81
C SER A 84 66.35 -42.77 -60.72
N LEU A 85 66.72 -43.99 -61.12
CA LEU A 85 67.58 -44.91 -60.38
C LEU A 85 68.58 -45.52 -61.37
N SER A 86 69.89 -45.42 -61.12
CA SER A 86 70.92 -45.87 -62.06
C SER A 86 72.10 -46.57 -61.39
N ASN A 87 72.90 -47.24 -62.22
CA ASN A 87 74.31 -47.46 -61.92
C ASN A 87 75.14 -46.48 -62.76
N ASN A 88 75.70 -45.45 -62.11
CA ASN A 88 76.49 -44.41 -62.78
C ASN A 88 77.83 -44.92 -63.36
N GLU A 89 78.27 -46.14 -63.04
CA GLU A 89 79.47 -46.77 -63.59
C GLU A 89 79.19 -47.65 -64.84
N VAL A 90 77.94 -48.03 -65.10
CA VAL A 90 77.58 -49.00 -66.15
C VAL A 90 76.78 -48.36 -67.30
N ALA A 91 77.30 -48.53 -68.53
CA ALA A 91 76.73 -47.93 -69.73
C ALA A 91 75.38 -48.58 -70.12
N ASN A 92 74.30 -47.79 -70.10
CA ASN A 92 72.91 -48.22 -70.30
C ASN A 92 72.38 -49.12 -69.17
N ASP A 93 72.66 -48.75 -67.91
CA ASP A 93 72.05 -49.33 -66.72
C ASP A 93 71.36 -48.24 -65.88
N HIS A 94 70.13 -47.88 -66.27
CA HIS A 94 69.30 -46.87 -65.61
C HIS A 94 67.81 -47.07 -65.88
N PHE A 95 67.01 -46.78 -64.86
CA PHE A 95 65.60 -46.47 -64.94
C PHE A 95 65.42 -44.95 -64.86
N HIS A 96 64.57 -44.36 -65.70
CA HIS A 96 63.99 -43.05 -65.39
C HIS A 96 62.54 -42.92 -65.86
N LEU A 97 61.74 -42.18 -65.08
CA LEU A 97 60.41 -41.69 -65.43
C LEU A 97 60.58 -40.24 -65.92
N TYR A 98 60.18 -39.97 -67.17
CA TYR A 98 60.47 -38.71 -67.86
C TYR A 98 59.23 -38.03 -68.45
N ALA A 99 59.32 -36.71 -68.55
CA ALA A 99 58.42 -35.87 -69.33
C ALA A 99 59.14 -35.34 -70.58
N TRP A 100 58.44 -35.29 -71.72
CA TRP A 100 58.89 -34.58 -72.92
C TRP A 100 57.77 -33.61 -73.35
N PRO A 101 57.99 -32.29 -73.15
CA PRO A 101 57.04 -31.23 -73.47
C PRO A 101 56.37 -31.39 -74.83
N ALA A 102 55.06 -31.14 -74.87
CA ALA A 102 54.21 -31.22 -76.06
C ALA A 102 54.25 -32.55 -76.87
N THR A 103 54.77 -33.66 -76.32
CA THR A 103 54.85 -34.94 -77.08
C THR A 103 54.46 -36.20 -76.30
N LYS A 104 54.95 -36.39 -75.06
CA LYS A 104 54.71 -37.59 -74.24
C LYS A 104 55.26 -37.54 -72.81
N VAL A 105 54.71 -38.37 -71.94
CA VAL A 105 55.45 -38.95 -70.80
C VAL A 105 55.94 -40.37 -71.13
N GLY A 106 56.90 -40.89 -70.37
CA GLY A 106 57.33 -42.28 -70.51
C GLY A 106 58.28 -42.74 -69.41
N VAL A 107 58.59 -44.03 -69.44
CA VAL A 107 59.63 -44.68 -68.66
C VAL A 107 60.61 -45.35 -69.61
N GLU A 108 61.90 -45.18 -69.37
CA GLU A 108 62.92 -46.00 -70.00
C GLU A 108 63.65 -46.81 -68.92
N ASN A 109 63.62 -48.14 -69.05
CA ASN A 109 64.37 -49.06 -68.21
C ASN A 109 65.42 -49.79 -69.07
N ARG A 110 66.68 -49.39 -68.93
CA ARG A 110 67.84 -50.05 -69.55
C ARG A 110 68.66 -50.75 -68.49
N TYR A 111 69.09 -51.97 -68.80
CA TYR A 111 69.96 -52.79 -67.95
C TYR A 111 70.83 -53.66 -68.87
N ALA A 112 72.14 -53.74 -68.59
CA ALA A 112 73.12 -54.52 -69.34
C ALA A 112 73.10 -54.38 -70.89
N GLY A 113 72.60 -53.25 -71.43
CA GLY A 113 72.49 -52.99 -72.87
C GLY A 113 71.21 -53.49 -73.56
N THR A 114 70.28 -54.08 -72.82
CA THR A 114 68.87 -54.23 -73.24
C THR A 114 68.07 -52.97 -72.89
N ASN A 115 67.02 -52.70 -73.66
CA ASN A 115 66.17 -51.52 -73.48
C ASN A 115 64.69 -51.91 -73.55
N ASP A 116 63.99 -51.81 -72.41
CA ASP A 116 62.54 -51.92 -72.33
C ASP A 116 61.96 -50.52 -72.04
N ALA A 117 61.67 -49.77 -73.11
CA ALA A 117 61.11 -48.42 -73.03
C ALA A 117 59.59 -48.43 -73.24
N VAL A 118 58.86 -47.87 -72.27
CA VAL A 118 57.41 -47.63 -72.31
C VAL A 118 57.17 -46.14 -72.50
N SER A 119 56.47 -45.71 -73.54
CA SER A 119 56.22 -44.26 -73.72
C SER A 119 54.92 -43.95 -74.45
N VAL A 120 54.25 -42.89 -74.00
CA VAL A 120 52.87 -42.57 -74.38
C VAL A 120 52.84 -41.47 -75.43
N GLY A 121 53.10 -41.83 -76.69
CA GLY A 121 53.02 -40.89 -77.81
C GLY A 121 51.60 -40.34 -78.00
N SER A 122 51.49 -39.04 -78.26
CA SER A 122 50.23 -38.27 -78.39
C SER A 122 49.64 -37.73 -77.07
N LEU A 123 50.50 -37.30 -76.15
CA LEU A 123 50.11 -36.56 -74.95
C LEU A 123 50.80 -35.18 -74.92
N SER A 124 50.05 -34.12 -74.61
CA SER A 124 50.64 -32.79 -74.38
C SER A 124 50.96 -32.63 -72.90
N VAL A 125 52.25 -32.59 -72.57
CA VAL A 125 52.71 -32.02 -71.29
C VAL A 125 52.90 -30.53 -71.56
N GLU A 126 52.14 -29.68 -70.85
CA GLU A 126 52.13 -28.23 -71.05
C GLU A 126 53.03 -27.54 -70.01
N SER A 127 53.58 -26.39 -70.41
CA SER A 127 54.61 -25.70 -69.64
C SER A 127 53.99 -24.69 -68.68
N ASN A 128 54.46 -24.71 -67.43
CA ASN A 128 53.99 -23.91 -66.29
C ASN A 128 52.54 -24.23 -65.87
N THR A 129 52.07 -25.44 -66.17
CA THR A 129 50.82 -26.03 -65.69
C THR A 129 51.11 -27.24 -64.81
N LEU A 130 50.27 -27.49 -63.80
CA LEU A 130 50.35 -28.67 -62.94
C LEU A 130 49.91 -29.92 -63.73
N HIS A 131 50.73 -30.95 -63.69
CA HIS A 131 50.44 -32.28 -64.22
C HIS A 131 50.82 -33.34 -63.19
N THR A 132 50.07 -34.44 -63.13
CA THR A 132 50.44 -35.59 -62.29
C THR A 132 50.48 -36.87 -63.11
N VAL A 133 51.65 -37.52 -63.11
CA VAL A 133 51.89 -38.80 -63.78
C VAL A 133 52.06 -39.92 -62.74
N ALA A 134 51.49 -41.09 -63.02
CA ALA A 134 51.85 -42.31 -62.31
C ALA A 134 52.27 -43.42 -63.27
N PHE A 135 53.33 -44.15 -62.92
CA PHE A 135 53.75 -45.38 -63.58
C PHE A 135 53.59 -46.55 -62.59
N LYS A 136 52.84 -47.58 -62.99
CA LYS A 136 52.68 -48.82 -62.24
C LYS A 136 53.30 -49.98 -63.00
N ALA A 137 54.04 -50.82 -62.28
CA ALA A 137 54.53 -52.11 -62.73
C ALA A 137 53.98 -53.20 -61.81
N THR A 138 53.41 -54.27 -62.37
CA THR A 138 52.75 -55.36 -61.61
C THR A 138 53.13 -56.72 -62.19
N ILE A 139 53.77 -57.59 -61.40
CA ILE A 139 54.24 -58.92 -61.83
C ILE A 139 53.08 -59.78 -62.31
N GLY A 140 53.12 -60.15 -63.58
CA GLY A 140 52.10 -60.98 -64.22
C GLY A 140 50.90 -60.21 -64.80
N GLU A 141 50.72 -58.93 -64.47
CA GLU A 141 49.70 -58.07 -65.10
C GLU A 141 50.29 -57.07 -66.10
N GLY A 142 51.56 -56.65 -65.94
CA GLY A 142 52.25 -55.78 -66.89
C GLY A 142 52.47 -54.35 -66.39
N TYR A 143 52.38 -53.38 -67.30
CA TYR A 143 52.61 -51.95 -67.02
C TYR A 143 51.35 -51.12 -67.27
N LYS A 144 51.16 -50.07 -66.44
CA LYS A 144 50.17 -49.01 -66.66
C LYS A 144 50.78 -47.63 -66.47
N MET A 145 50.32 -46.65 -67.24
CA MET A 145 50.56 -45.23 -66.93
C MET A 145 49.24 -44.48 -66.81
N PHE A 146 49.13 -43.70 -65.75
CA PHE A 146 48.05 -42.75 -65.52
C PHE A 146 48.62 -41.34 -65.62
N TYR A 147 47.83 -40.40 -66.14
CA TYR A 147 48.22 -39.01 -66.31
C TYR A 147 46.98 -38.12 -66.24
N ASP A 148 47.00 -37.12 -65.36
CA ASP A 148 45.90 -36.18 -65.13
C ASP A 148 44.52 -36.87 -64.95
N GLY A 149 44.51 -38.07 -64.34
CA GLY A 149 43.33 -38.90 -64.07
C GLY A 149 42.95 -39.89 -65.16
N GLY A 150 43.55 -39.80 -66.35
CA GLY A 150 43.36 -40.75 -67.42
C GLY A 150 44.31 -41.94 -67.32
N LEU A 151 43.80 -43.16 -67.49
CA LEU A 151 44.64 -44.30 -67.90
C LEU A 151 45.11 -44.05 -69.35
N VAL A 152 46.37 -43.68 -69.52
CA VAL A 152 46.93 -43.28 -70.83
C VAL A 152 47.78 -44.37 -71.48
N TYR A 153 48.16 -45.42 -70.75
CA TYR A 153 48.87 -46.58 -71.29
C TYR A 153 48.59 -47.86 -70.49
N GLU A 154 48.46 -48.99 -71.18
CA GLU A 154 48.38 -50.34 -70.61
C GLU A 154 49.12 -51.31 -71.55
N ASP A 155 50.06 -52.10 -71.00
CA ASP A 155 50.67 -53.24 -71.69
C ASP A 155 50.64 -54.46 -70.78
N THR A 156 49.79 -55.43 -71.12
CA THR A 156 49.60 -56.70 -70.41
C THR A 156 50.39 -57.86 -71.04
N SER A 157 51.32 -57.56 -71.97
CA SER A 157 52.04 -58.55 -72.77
C SER A 157 53.54 -58.64 -72.48
N THR A 158 54.17 -57.56 -72.02
CA THR A 158 55.59 -57.54 -71.66
C THR A 158 55.82 -58.06 -70.22
N PRO A 159 56.73 -59.03 -70.00
CA PRO A 159 57.12 -59.43 -68.65
C PRO A 159 57.78 -58.28 -67.88
N VAL A 160 57.23 -57.96 -66.71
CA VAL A 160 57.63 -56.80 -65.89
C VAL A 160 59.09 -56.86 -65.44
N LYS A 161 59.74 -55.70 -65.55
CA LYS A 161 61.10 -55.39 -65.14
C LYS A 161 61.10 -53.97 -64.58
N PHE A 162 61.27 -53.85 -63.27
CA PHE A 162 61.22 -52.58 -62.55
C PHE A 162 62.61 -52.21 -61.98
N LEU A 163 62.66 -51.46 -60.88
CA LEU A 163 63.89 -50.86 -60.32
C LEU A 163 64.96 -51.89 -59.94
N SER A 164 64.57 -53.06 -59.43
CA SER A 164 65.47 -54.19 -59.10
C SER A 164 66.18 -54.86 -60.27
N LYS A 165 66.04 -54.32 -61.49
CA LYS A 165 66.75 -54.81 -62.69
C LYS A 165 67.96 -53.95 -63.04
N ILE A 166 68.15 -52.82 -62.37
CA ILE A 166 69.35 -51.99 -62.49
C ILE A 166 70.50 -52.67 -61.74
N THR A 167 71.58 -52.97 -62.45
CA THR A 167 72.69 -53.80 -61.96
C THR A 167 73.47 -53.04 -60.88
N GLU A 168 73.41 -53.48 -59.61
CA GLU A 168 74.12 -52.83 -58.48
C GLU A 168 73.88 -51.32 -58.43
N ALA A 169 72.61 -50.90 -58.49
CA ALA A 169 72.21 -49.49 -58.49
C ALA A 169 72.88 -48.70 -57.34
N ASN A 170 73.38 -47.51 -57.67
CA ASN A 170 74.22 -46.69 -56.78
C ASN A 170 73.87 -45.18 -56.77
N SER A 171 72.94 -44.73 -57.62
CA SER A 171 72.47 -43.35 -57.69
C SER A 171 70.96 -43.27 -57.87
N ALA A 172 70.28 -42.36 -57.17
CA ALA A 172 68.86 -42.05 -57.31
C ALA A 172 68.63 -40.54 -57.19
N GLN A 173 67.90 -39.94 -58.14
CA GLN A 173 67.74 -38.48 -58.24
C GLN A 173 66.31 -38.09 -58.61
N LEU A 174 65.81 -36.96 -58.12
CA LEU A 174 64.72 -36.22 -58.77
C LEU A 174 65.30 -35.15 -59.70
N GLY A 175 64.63 -34.91 -60.82
CA GLY A 175 65.02 -33.86 -61.76
C GLY A 175 66.24 -34.17 -62.65
N HIS A 176 66.88 -35.33 -62.53
CA HIS A 176 68.11 -35.68 -63.26
C HIS A 176 68.25 -37.19 -63.56
N THR A 177 69.21 -37.61 -64.40
CA THR A 177 69.62 -39.02 -64.59
C THR A 177 71.15 -39.16 -64.70
N GLU A 178 71.83 -39.46 -63.58
CA GLU A 178 73.29 -39.66 -63.52
C GLU A 178 73.69 -40.97 -64.23
N ARG A 179 74.68 -40.91 -65.13
CA ARG A 179 75.02 -42.04 -66.04
C ARG A 179 76.51 -42.12 -66.37
N SER A 180 77.00 -43.33 -66.68
CA SER A 180 78.41 -43.57 -67.07
C SER A 180 78.86 -42.91 -68.38
N SER A 181 77.92 -42.30 -69.11
CA SER A 181 78.16 -41.50 -70.32
C SER A 181 78.39 -40.01 -70.03
N GLY A 182 78.19 -39.59 -68.79
CA GLY A 182 77.87 -38.21 -68.42
C GLY A 182 76.36 -38.04 -68.18
N ASP A 183 76.10 -37.03 -67.36
CA ASP A 183 74.83 -36.54 -66.83
C ASP A 183 73.87 -36.10 -67.95
N GLU A 184 72.60 -36.55 -67.91
CA GLU A 184 71.59 -36.24 -68.93
C GLU A 184 70.18 -36.00 -68.34
N TYR A 185 69.35 -35.26 -69.11
CA TYR A 185 67.92 -35.03 -68.87
C TYR A 185 67.56 -34.13 -67.66
N ASP A 186 68.27 -33.02 -67.50
CA ASP A 186 67.96 -31.99 -66.48
C ASP A 186 66.52 -31.47 -66.60
N PHE A 187 65.81 -31.49 -65.48
CA PHE A 187 64.49 -30.91 -65.30
C PHE A 187 64.59 -29.42 -64.91
N SER A 188 63.49 -28.69 -65.15
CA SER A 188 63.37 -27.27 -64.82
C SER A 188 61.89 -26.99 -64.56
N GLY A 189 61.55 -26.61 -63.33
CA GLY A 189 60.18 -26.52 -62.82
C GLY A 189 60.08 -26.98 -61.36
N ASP A 190 58.85 -27.06 -60.85
CA ASP A 190 58.58 -27.48 -59.47
C ASP A 190 58.02 -28.90 -59.43
N ILE A 191 58.55 -29.74 -58.53
CA ILE A 191 58.00 -31.04 -58.16
C ILE A 191 57.28 -30.89 -56.83
N TYR A 192 55.97 -30.67 -56.90
CA TYR A 192 55.10 -30.54 -55.73
C TYR A 192 55.08 -31.81 -54.88
N LYS A 193 55.13 -32.98 -55.52
CA LYS A 193 55.18 -34.27 -54.84
C LYS A 193 55.82 -35.34 -55.73
N ALA A 194 56.69 -36.17 -55.17
CA ALA A 194 57.18 -37.40 -55.76
C ALA A 194 57.09 -38.55 -54.74
N GLU A 195 56.43 -39.64 -55.11
CA GLU A 195 56.21 -40.81 -54.27
C GLU A 195 56.59 -42.11 -54.99
N VAL A 196 57.25 -43.03 -54.29
CA VAL A 196 57.47 -44.42 -54.74
C VAL A 196 56.88 -45.37 -53.72
N TYR A 197 55.91 -46.17 -54.15
CA TYR A 197 55.25 -47.21 -53.37
C TYR A 197 55.84 -48.58 -53.74
N GLY A 198 56.18 -49.38 -52.72
CA GLY A 198 56.74 -50.72 -52.91
C GLY A 198 55.73 -51.76 -53.39
N GLU A 199 54.43 -51.44 -53.39
CA GLU A 199 53.36 -52.29 -53.92
C GLU A 199 52.64 -51.61 -55.10
N PRO A 200 52.03 -52.38 -56.04
CA PRO A 200 51.29 -51.83 -57.16
C PRO A 200 49.89 -51.35 -56.72
N LEU A 201 49.64 -50.03 -56.73
CA LEU A 201 48.38 -49.44 -56.29
C LEU A 201 47.20 -49.75 -57.23
N SER A 202 45.96 -49.69 -56.73
CA SER A 202 44.78 -49.98 -57.55
C SER A 202 44.56 -48.93 -58.64
N ASP A 203 43.95 -49.34 -59.77
CA ASP A 203 43.65 -48.43 -60.88
C ASP A 203 42.76 -47.25 -60.44
N GLN A 204 41.87 -47.45 -59.46
CA GLN A 204 41.05 -46.38 -58.89
C GLN A 204 41.90 -45.39 -58.09
N GLN A 205 42.76 -45.86 -57.19
CA GLN A 205 43.70 -44.99 -56.46
C GLN A 205 44.57 -44.17 -57.42
N LEU A 206 44.96 -44.71 -58.57
CA LEU A 206 45.78 -43.99 -59.54
C LEU A 206 44.99 -43.01 -60.41
N VAL A 207 43.71 -43.28 -60.68
CA VAL A 207 42.79 -42.27 -61.24
C VAL A 207 42.54 -41.14 -60.23
N GLU A 208 42.46 -41.43 -58.94
CA GLU A 208 42.24 -40.44 -57.87
C GLU A 208 43.52 -39.64 -57.53
N MET A 209 44.69 -40.29 -57.50
CA MET A 209 45.98 -39.65 -57.21
C MET A 209 46.57 -38.89 -58.39
N THR A 210 46.31 -39.30 -59.63
CA THR A 210 46.71 -38.53 -60.82
C THR A 210 45.62 -37.60 -61.32
N GLY A 211 44.36 -37.82 -60.96
CA GLY A 211 43.21 -36.99 -61.33
C GLY A 211 43.43 -35.57 -60.86
N ASN A 212 43.84 -34.71 -61.79
CA ASN A 212 44.49 -33.43 -61.49
C ASN A 212 43.62 -32.65 -60.51
N PRO A 213 44.00 -32.58 -59.21
CA PRO A 213 43.21 -31.85 -58.26
C PRO A 213 43.30 -30.38 -58.65
N ASP A 214 42.15 -29.71 -58.64
CA ASP A 214 42.17 -28.27 -58.62
C ASP A 214 42.87 -27.86 -57.31
N LEU A 215 44.16 -27.54 -57.38
CA LEU A 215 44.90 -26.88 -56.31
C LEU A 215 44.45 -25.40 -56.26
N SER A 216 43.14 -25.20 -56.17
CA SER A 216 42.55 -24.01 -55.62
C SER A 216 43.13 -23.87 -54.22
N LEU A 217 44.03 -22.90 -54.07
CA LEU A 217 44.56 -22.48 -52.78
C LEU A 217 43.38 -22.29 -51.82
N ASP A 218 43.44 -22.87 -50.61
CA ASP A 218 42.33 -22.79 -49.65
C ASP A 218 42.29 -21.38 -49.02
N THR A 219 41.87 -20.40 -49.81
CA THR A 219 41.70 -19.00 -49.42
C THR A 219 40.52 -18.78 -48.48
N THR A 220 39.80 -19.84 -48.09
CA THR A 220 38.60 -19.77 -47.25
C THR A 220 38.84 -18.99 -45.95
N GLU A 221 39.98 -19.20 -45.28
CA GLU A 221 40.29 -18.46 -44.05
C GLU A 221 40.58 -16.98 -44.34
N LEU A 222 41.41 -16.70 -45.35
CA LEU A 222 41.76 -15.35 -45.79
C LEU A 222 40.53 -14.53 -46.24
N GLU A 223 39.60 -15.13 -46.97
CA GLU A 223 38.36 -14.49 -47.44
C GLU A 223 37.37 -14.22 -46.29
N ASN A 224 37.28 -15.11 -45.30
CA ASN A 224 36.47 -14.88 -44.10
C ASN A 224 37.05 -13.73 -43.25
N LEU A 225 38.36 -13.74 -42.99
CA LEU A 225 39.04 -12.66 -42.27
C LEU A 225 38.96 -11.33 -43.01
N LEU A 226 39.07 -11.33 -44.34
CA LEU A 226 38.91 -10.13 -45.17
C LEU A 226 37.49 -9.59 -45.12
N THR A 227 36.49 -10.47 -45.04
CA THR A 227 35.08 -10.09 -44.84
C THR A 227 34.86 -9.48 -43.46
N GLU A 228 35.44 -10.05 -42.39
CA GLU A 228 35.35 -9.50 -41.04
C GLU A 228 36.07 -8.15 -40.92
N ALA A 229 37.30 -8.05 -41.44
CA ALA A 229 38.10 -6.82 -41.42
C ALA A 229 37.39 -5.66 -42.16
N LYS A 230 36.70 -5.96 -43.27
CA LYS A 230 35.89 -4.98 -44.03
C LYS A 230 34.57 -4.59 -43.33
N ALA A 231 34.09 -5.36 -42.36
CA ALA A 231 32.90 -5.03 -41.57
C ALA A 231 33.19 -4.03 -40.44
N VAL A 232 34.47 -3.81 -40.11
CA VAL A 232 34.91 -2.78 -39.17
C VAL A 232 34.62 -1.38 -39.71
N SER A 233 34.05 -0.52 -38.87
CA SER A 233 33.94 0.92 -39.16
C SER A 233 34.26 1.74 -37.92
N ASN A 234 35.07 2.79 -38.07
CA ASN A 234 35.44 3.71 -36.99
C ASN A 234 34.63 5.01 -37.08
N ILE A 235 33.29 4.90 -37.02
CA ILE A 235 32.37 6.03 -37.26
C ILE A 235 32.30 6.98 -36.05
N ASP A 236 32.39 6.43 -34.85
CA ASP A 236 32.27 7.14 -33.58
C ASP A 236 33.60 7.19 -32.79
N GLU A 237 34.74 7.14 -33.52
CA GLU A 237 36.13 7.20 -32.99
C GLU A 237 36.46 6.14 -31.91
N THR A 238 35.76 5.00 -31.92
CA THR A 238 35.88 3.91 -30.93
C THR A 238 37.16 3.08 -31.00
N TYR A 239 38.03 3.33 -31.97
CA TYR A 239 39.31 2.65 -32.16
C TYR A 239 40.42 3.65 -32.50
N ASP A 240 41.65 3.38 -32.05
CA ASP A 240 42.85 4.15 -32.41
C ASP A 240 42.97 4.36 -33.94
N GLU A 241 43.14 5.62 -34.35
CA GLU A 241 43.25 6.04 -35.74
C GLU A 241 44.44 5.36 -36.46
N ASN A 242 45.54 5.11 -35.74
CA ASN A 242 46.72 4.47 -36.31
C ASN A 242 46.46 2.99 -36.61
N SER A 243 45.89 2.25 -35.65
CA SER A 243 45.52 0.84 -35.79
C SER A 243 44.41 0.62 -36.81
N TYR A 244 43.45 1.54 -36.91
CA TYR A 244 42.43 1.53 -37.97
C TYR A 244 43.04 1.78 -39.35
N THR A 245 43.96 2.73 -39.46
CA THR A 245 44.71 3.00 -40.70
C THR A 245 45.58 1.81 -41.10
N ALA A 246 46.22 1.14 -40.13
CA ALA A 246 47.00 -0.08 -40.37
C ALA A 246 46.14 -1.22 -40.89
N LEU A 247 44.97 -1.49 -40.26
CA LEU A 247 44.03 -2.49 -40.76
C LEU A 247 43.57 -2.21 -42.18
N GLN A 248 43.20 -0.96 -42.49
CA GLN A 248 42.84 -0.57 -43.85
C GLN A 248 44.01 -0.75 -44.82
N SER A 249 45.26 -0.50 -44.41
CA SER A 249 46.43 -0.80 -45.24
C SER A 249 46.56 -2.30 -45.52
N THR A 250 46.42 -3.17 -44.52
CA THR A 250 46.51 -4.63 -44.70
C THR A 250 45.35 -5.17 -45.56
N ILE A 251 44.13 -4.65 -45.41
CA ILE A 251 43.00 -4.98 -46.30
C ILE A 251 43.37 -4.71 -47.77
N ASN A 252 43.95 -3.55 -48.07
CA ASN A 252 44.39 -3.22 -49.44
C ASN A 252 45.52 -4.15 -49.94
N THR A 253 46.48 -4.51 -49.07
CA THR A 253 47.54 -5.49 -49.42
C THR A 253 46.94 -6.84 -49.80
N VAL A 254 46.04 -7.38 -48.97
CA VAL A 254 45.37 -8.66 -49.23
C VAL A 254 44.55 -8.58 -50.52
N GLU A 255 43.71 -7.57 -50.70
CA GLU A 255 42.90 -7.39 -51.91
C GLU A 255 43.72 -7.33 -53.19
N THR A 256 44.88 -6.67 -53.16
CA THR A 256 45.78 -6.59 -54.33
C THR A 256 46.63 -7.85 -54.54
N SER A 257 46.80 -8.68 -53.51
CA SER A 257 47.56 -9.93 -53.60
C SER A 257 46.74 -11.10 -54.14
N LEU A 258 45.43 -11.17 -53.85
CA LEU A 258 44.55 -12.31 -54.20
C LEU A 258 44.70 -12.81 -55.65
N ASP A 259 44.76 -11.92 -56.64
CA ASP A 259 44.92 -12.25 -58.08
C ASP A 259 46.30 -12.86 -58.44
N THR A 260 47.24 -12.95 -57.48
CA THR A 260 48.66 -13.28 -57.70
C THR A 260 49.26 -14.32 -56.75
N ILE A 261 48.52 -14.76 -55.73
CA ILE A 261 48.94 -15.85 -54.82
C ILE A 261 49.09 -17.14 -55.64
N ASN A 262 50.17 -17.90 -55.42
CA ASN A 262 50.43 -19.14 -56.17
C ASN A 262 50.91 -20.34 -55.33
N ASN A 263 51.05 -20.19 -54.01
CA ASN A 263 51.43 -21.27 -53.10
C ASN A 263 50.82 -21.08 -51.69
N PRO A 264 50.69 -22.15 -50.87
CA PRO A 264 50.05 -22.07 -49.55
C PRO A 264 50.72 -21.10 -48.58
N ALA A 265 52.06 -21.04 -48.53
CA ALA A 265 52.77 -20.18 -47.59
C ALA A 265 52.47 -18.67 -47.78
N GLN A 266 52.13 -18.25 -49.00
CA GLN A 266 51.61 -16.90 -49.26
C GLN A 266 50.20 -16.67 -48.72
N VAL A 267 49.34 -17.70 -48.67
CA VAL A 267 48.04 -17.62 -48.01
C VAL A 267 48.24 -17.48 -46.50
N ASP A 268 49.08 -18.35 -45.92
CA ASP A 268 49.37 -18.37 -44.48
C ASP A 268 49.96 -17.03 -44.00
N GLN A 269 50.88 -16.44 -44.76
CA GLN A 269 51.43 -15.11 -44.48
C GLN A 269 50.34 -14.03 -44.47
N LEU A 270 49.47 -13.98 -45.50
CA LEU A 270 48.42 -12.97 -45.62
C LEU A 270 47.31 -13.15 -44.57
N VAL A 271 47.01 -14.39 -44.17
CA VAL A 271 46.15 -14.72 -43.02
C VAL A 271 46.77 -14.16 -41.75
N GLY A 272 48.05 -14.42 -41.51
CA GLY A 272 48.80 -13.91 -40.34
C GLY A 272 48.83 -12.39 -40.27
N GLU A 273 49.19 -11.71 -41.35
CA GLU A 273 49.21 -10.24 -41.44
C GLU A 273 47.84 -9.61 -41.16
N LEU A 274 46.78 -10.15 -41.78
CA LEU A 274 45.43 -9.60 -41.64
C LEU A 274 44.84 -9.87 -40.24
N GLN A 275 45.05 -11.07 -39.70
CA GLN A 275 44.67 -11.42 -38.33
C GLN A 275 45.42 -10.55 -37.32
N LEU A 276 46.71 -10.28 -37.53
CA LEU A 276 47.51 -9.42 -36.66
C LEU A 276 47.01 -7.97 -36.68
N SER A 277 46.71 -7.40 -37.85
CA SER A 277 46.12 -6.06 -37.94
C SER A 277 44.71 -5.98 -37.35
N LEU A 278 43.90 -7.03 -37.47
CA LEU A 278 42.56 -7.09 -36.87
C LEU A 278 42.63 -7.25 -35.33
N ASN A 279 43.60 -8.01 -34.82
CA ASN A 279 43.91 -8.12 -33.39
C ASN A 279 44.35 -6.76 -32.83
N LYS A 280 45.32 -6.11 -33.48
CA LYS A 280 45.83 -4.77 -33.11
C LYS A 280 44.70 -3.75 -32.92
N LEU A 281 43.69 -3.77 -33.80
CA LEU A 281 42.52 -2.89 -33.67
C LEU A 281 41.62 -3.25 -32.49
N LYS A 282 41.27 -4.53 -32.32
CA LYS A 282 40.35 -5.01 -31.28
C LYS A 282 40.96 -5.03 -29.86
N LYS A 283 42.23 -4.66 -29.73
CA LYS A 283 43.06 -4.82 -28.55
C LYS A 283 42.70 -3.83 -27.43
N LYS A 284 41.92 -4.31 -26.46
CA LYS A 284 41.72 -3.65 -25.17
C LYS A 284 42.79 -4.11 -24.17
N GLY A 285 44.04 -3.71 -24.40
CA GLY A 285 45.17 -4.25 -23.65
C GLY A 285 46.55 -3.70 -24.04
N VAL A 286 47.55 -4.05 -23.24
CA VAL A 286 48.91 -3.49 -23.30
C VAL A 286 49.95 -4.53 -23.74
N TYR A 287 50.91 -4.15 -24.58
CA TYR A 287 52.05 -5.01 -24.94
C TYR A 287 53.00 -5.20 -23.76
N LEU A 288 53.56 -6.40 -23.59
CA LEU A 288 54.58 -6.67 -22.57
C LEU A 288 55.85 -5.83 -22.77
N SER A 289 56.23 -5.53 -24.01
CA SER A 289 57.33 -4.61 -24.30
C SER A 289 57.05 -3.16 -23.88
N ASN A 290 55.78 -2.74 -23.82
CA ASN A 290 55.38 -1.43 -23.28
C ASN A 290 55.33 -1.41 -21.74
N LEU A 291 55.39 -2.56 -21.07
CA LEU A 291 55.45 -2.67 -19.61
C LEU A 291 56.90 -2.84 -19.14
N ASP A 292 57.21 -2.39 -17.94
CA ASP A 292 58.43 -2.76 -17.24
C ASP A 292 58.26 -4.14 -16.60
N TRP A 293 59.22 -5.03 -16.84
CA TRP A 293 59.32 -6.32 -16.15
C TRP A 293 59.89 -6.12 -14.73
N GLU A 294 59.53 -7.01 -13.80
CA GLU A 294 60.17 -7.08 -12.48
C GLU A 294 61.59 -7.66 -12.58
N SER A 295 61.80 -8.63 -13.47
CA SER A 295 63.13 -9.15 -13.81
C SER A 295 63.16 -9.81 -15.19
N GLU A 296 64.34 -9.82 -15.81
CA GLU A 296 64.67 -10.56 -17.03
C GLU A 296 65.97 -11.34 -16.85
N ALA A 297 66.09 -12.46 -17.56
CA ALA A 297 67.31 -13.22 -17.72
C ALA A 297 67.27 -13.99 -19.05
N ASN A 298 68.42 -14.07 -19.73
CA ASN A 298 68.61 -14.83 -20.96
C ASN A 298 69.90 -15.68 -20.89
N GLY A 299 69.95 -16.76 -21.67
CA GLY A 299 71.13 -17.61 -21.80
C GLY A 299 72.23 -17.00 -22.68
N TRP A 300 71.85 -16.07 -23.56
CA TRP A 300 72.74 -15.23 -24.34
C TRP A 300 72.08 -13.85 -24.61
N GLY A 301 72.85 -12.77 -24.49
CA GLY A 301 72.32 -11.40 -24.56
C GLY A 301 71.38 -11.00 -23.42
N PRO A 302 70.81 -9.78 -23.47
CA PRO A 302 69.63 -9.40 -22.69
C PRO A 302 68.35 -9.93 -23.34
N VAL A 303 67.21 -9.77 -22.68
CA VAL A 303 65.89 -9.80 -23.34
C VAL A 303 65.68 -8.53 -24.16
N GLU A 304 65.31 -8.68 -25.42
CA GLU A 304 65.06 -7.57 -26.34
C GLU A 304 63.57 -7.24 -26.43
N LYS A 305 63.25 -5.96 -26.59
CA LYS A 305 61.87 -5.47 -26.73
C LYS A 305 61.62 -5.07 -28.18
N ASP A 306 60.56 -5.62 -28.78
CA ASP A 306 60.14 -5.37 -30.17
C ASP A 306 61.19 -5.73 -31.26
N GLN A 307 62.21 -6.52 -30.88
CA GLN A 307 63.27 -7.05 -31.73
C GLN A 307 63.61 -8.47 -31.24
N SER A 308 64.07 -9.35 -32.13
CA SER A 308 64.59 -10.68 -31.77
C SER A 308 65.91 -10.57 -30.99
N ASN A 309 66.39 -11.64 -30.34
CA ASN A 309 67.67 -11.58 -29.63
C ASN A 309 68.85 -11.47 -30.62
N GLY A 310 69.60 -10.36 -30.60
CA GLY A 310 70.64 -10.07 -31.59
C GLY A 310 72.06 -10.54 -31.24
N GLY A 311 72.39 -10.62 -29.95
CA GLY A 311 73.67 -11.17 -29.48
C GLY A 311 74.14 -10.71 -28.11
N GLN A 312 74.93 -9.64 -28.03
CA GLN A 312 75.54 -9.15 -26.77
C GLN A 312 75.30 -7.67 -26.48
N GLY A 313 74.71 -6.93 -27.43
CA GLY A 313 74.28 -5.55 -27.24
C GLY A 313 72.95 -5.46 -26.49
N THR A 314 72.32 -4.31 -26.65
CA THR A 314 70.88 -4.11 -26.39
C THR A 314 70.36 -3.33 -27.58
N GLY A 315 69.24 -3.75 -28.16
CA GLY A 315 68.75 -3.30 -29.46
C GLY A 315 69.63 -3.74 -30.65
N ASP A 316 70.38 -4.85 -30.53
CA ASP A 316 71.17 -5.41 -31.64
C ASP A 316 70.41 -6.46 -32.50
N GLY A 317 69.14 -6.71 -32.16
CA GLY A 317 68.23 -7.66 -32.80
C GLY A 317 67.67 -7.28 -34.18
N ALA A 318 67.17 -8.30 -34.88
CA ALA A 318 66.35 -8.15 -36.09
C ALA A 318 64.87 -7.87 -35.73
N PRO A 319 63.98 -7.58 -36.70
CA PRO A 319 62.54 -7.63 -36.46
C PRO A 319 62.12 -9.05 -36.04
N LEU A 320 61.26 -9.16 -35.02
CA LEU A 320 60.68 -10.43 -34.57
C LEU A 320 60.00 -11.13 -35.75
N THR A 321 60.46 -12.32 -36.16
CA THR A 321 59.94 -12.99 -37.37
C THR A 321 59.75 -14.48 -37.12
N LEU A 322 58.51 -14.97 -37.28
CA LEU A 322 58.14 -16.37 -37.06
C LEU A 322 57.37 -16.94 -38.25
N ASN A 323 57.96 -17.92 -38.93
CA ASN A 323 57.38 -18.61 -40.09
C ASN A 323 56.95 -17.62 -41.20
N GLY A 324 57.84 -16.68 -41.54
CA GLY A 324 57.65 -15.63 -42.54
C GLY A 324 56.82 -14.42 -42.09
N VAL A 325 56.15 -14.47 -40.94
CA VAL A 325 55.34 -13.35 -40.42
C VAL A 325 56.18 -12.46 -39.52
N VAL A 326 56.28 -11.17 -39.86
CA VAL A 326 57.00 -10.15 -39.09
C VAL A 326 56.07 -9.49 -38.08
N PHE A 327 56.54 -9.33 -36.83
CA PHE A 327 55.77 -8.75 -35.73
C PHE A 327 56.42 -7.45 -35.23
N ASP A 328 55.70 -6.33 -35.30
CA ASP A 328 56.18 -5.02 -34.82
C ASP A 328 56.44 -4.96 -33.31
N LYS A 329 55.95 -5.96 -32.55
CA LYS A 329 55.87 -5.93 -31.08
C LYS A 329 56.04 -7.32 -30.48
N GLY A 330 56.74 -7.40 -29.35
CA GLY A 330 56.97 -8.65 -28.61
C GLY A 330 58.26 -8.62 -27.78
N LEU A 331 58.71 -9.80 -27.36
CA LEU A 331 59.98 -9.98 -26.62
C LEU A 331 60.87 -11.01 -27.32
N GLY A 332 62.06 -10.61 -27.76
CA GLY A 332 63.07 -11.51 -28.32
C GLY A 332 63.94 -12.10 -27.21
N VAL A 333 64.00 -13.43 -27.13
CA VAL A 333 64.70 -14.13 -26.05
C VAL A 333 65.67 -15.19 -26.56
N HIS A 334 66.56 -15.66 -25.68
CA HIS A 334 67.47 -16.76 -25.96
C HIS A 334 67.54 -17.73 -24.79
N ALA A 335 67.33 -19.02 -25.05
CA ALA A 335 67.24 -20.02 -23.98
C ALA A 335 68.58 -20.22 -23.23
N PRO A 336 68.52 -20.67 -21.95
CA PRO A 336 67.36 -20.61 -21.08
C PRO A 336 67.01 -19.15 -20.71
N SER A 337 65.72 -18.80 -20.76
CA SER A 337 65.19 -17.45 -20.52
C SER A 337 64.13 -17.46 -19.42
N GLU A 338 64.06 -16.39 -18.62
CA GLU A 338 62.99 -16.10 -17.67
C GLU A 338 62.67 -14.60 -17.67
N VAL A 339 61.40 -14.23 -17.85
CA VAL A 339 60.90 -12.85 -17.75
C VAL A 339 59.70 -12.82 -16.80
N ILE A 340 59.71 -11.92 -15.83
CA ILE A 340 58.67 -11.82 -14.79
C ILE A 340 58.00 -10.45 -14.85
N TYR A 341 56.67 -10.42 -14.81
CA TYR A 341 55.85 -9.22 -14.73
C TYR A 341 54.91 -9.31 -13.52
N ASN A 342 54.84 -8.24 -12.73
CA ASN A 342 53.75 -8.05 -11.78
C ASN A 342 52.51 -7.51 -12.54
N LEU A 343 51.39 -8.22 -12.39
CA LEU A 343 50.10 -7.92 -12.98
C LEU A 343 49.15 -7.17 -12.03
N ASP A 344 49.36 -7.24 -10.71
CA ASP A 344 48.45 -6.75 -9.66
C ASP A 344 46.96 -7.15 -9.86
N GLY A 345 46.66 -8.28 -10.52
CA GLY A 345 45.29 -8.72 -10.85
C GLY A 345 44.55 -7.89 -11.92
N LYS A 346 45.23 -6.98 -12.62
CA LYS A 346 44.64 -5.95 -13.50
C LYS A 346 44.19 -6.42 -14.89
N TYR A 347 44.43 -7.69 -15.22
CA TYR A 347 44.35 -8.21 -16.58
C TYR A 347 43.56 -9.52 -16.63
N SER A 348 42.88 -9.80 -17.75
CA SER A 348 42.04 -10.99 -17.93
C SER A 348 42.73 -12.12 -18.71
N ASN A 349 43.46 -11.80 -19.79
CA ASN A 349 44.18 -12.78 -20.62
C ASN A 349 45.60 -12.31 -20.96
N PHE A 350 46.55 -13.24 -21.03
CA PHE A 350 47.83 -13.11 -21.72
C PHE A 350 47.75 -13.79 -23.10
N THR A 351 48.14 -13.07 -24.15
CA THR A 351 48.19 -13.56 -25.54
C THR A 351 49.58 -13.33 -26.14
N SER A 352 50.07 -14.27 -26.94
CA SER A 352 51.33 -14.17 -27.72
C SER A 352 51.37 -15.23 -28.81
N PHE A 353 52.14 -15.00 -29.88
CA PHE A 353 52.62 -16.04 -30.78
C PHE A 353 54.04 -16.43 -30.40
N VAL A 354 54.37 -17.73 -30.42
CA VAL A 354 55.68 -18.24 -30.05
C VAL A 354 56.28 -19.19 -31.09
N GLY A 355 57.60 -19.14 -31.23
CA GLY A 355 58.38 -19.97 -32.13
C GLY A 355 59.87 -19.67 -32.06
N VAL A 356 60.68 -20.40 -32.84
CA VAL A 356 62.09 -20.06 -33.07
C VAL A 356 62.14 -18.92 -34.09
N ASP A 357 62.91 -17.87 -33.82
CA ASP A 357 63.05 -16.72 -34.73
C ASP A 357 63.72 -17.12 -36.07
N ASP A 358 63.17 -16.62 -37.17
CA ASP A 358 63.54 -17.00 -38.55
C ASP A 358 65.00 -16.64 -38.93
N GLN A 359 65.72 -15.84 -38.11
CA GLN A 359 67.18 -15.68 -38.26
C GLN A 359 67.91 -17.02 -38.06
N GLN A 360 67.31 -17.98 -37.33
CA GLN A 360 67.90 -19.28 -37.05
C GLN A 360 67.56 -20.29 -38.14
N THR A 361 68.59 -20.73 -38.86
CA THR A 361 68.50 -21.79 -39.89
C THR A 361 69.12 -23.11 -39.44
N SER A 362 69.49 -23.23 -38.15
CA SER A 362 70.15 -24.43 -37.62
C SER A 362 69.15 -25.41 -37.02
N ALA A 363 69.12 -26.64 -37.55
CA ALA A 363 68.37 -27.76 -36.97
C ALA A 363 68.82 -28.18 -35.55
N ASN A 364 69.79 -27.49 -34.95
CA ASN A 364 70.14 -27.63 -33.53
C ASN A 364 69.24 -26.81 -32.60
N ALA A 365 68.60 -25.74 -33.09
CA ALA A 365 67.74 -24.90 -32.27
C ALA A 365 66.53 -25.72 -31.79
N ARG A 366 66.34 -25.80 -30.47
CA ARG A 366 65.26 -26.58 -29.87
C ARG A 366 64.86 -26.01 -28.51
N ILE A 367 63.78 -25.25 -28.51
CA ILE A 367 63.28 -24.56 -27.33
C ILE A 367 61.93 -25.12 -26.83
N VAL A 368 61.54 -24.74 -25.62
CA VAL A 368 60.17 -24.95 -25.08
C VAL A 368 59.73 -23.69 -24.35
N PHE A 369 58.65 -23.08 -24.80
CA PHE A 369 57.97 -21.95 -24.15
C PHE A 369 57.05 -22.44 -23.04
N GLN A 370 57.04 -21.75 -21.90
CA GLN A 370 56.13 -22.02 -20.79
C GLN A 370 55.61 -20.72 -20.18
N VAL A 371 54.31 -20.68 -19.91
CA VAL A 371 53.68 -19.58 -19.16
C VAL A 371 53.33 -20.08 -17.77
N TRP A 372 53.70 -19.30 -16.76
CA TRP A 372 53.42 -19.56 -15.36
C TRP A 372 52.68 -18.36 -14.76
N ALA A 373 51.59 -18.63 -14.04
CA ALA A 373 50.73 -17.64 -13.38
C ALA A 373 50.63 -17.98 -11.89
N ASP A 374 51.04 -17.06 -11.01
CA ASP A 374 51.14 -17.25 -9.55
C ASP A 374 51.79 -18.61 -9.17
N GLY A 375 52.91 -18.93 -9.83
CA GLY A 375 53.67 -20.17 -9.63
C GLY A 375 53.05 -21.45 -10.23
N THR A 376 51.92 -21.35 -10.94
CA THR A 376 51.26 -22.48 -11.62
C THR A 376 51.54 -22.43 -13.13
N LYS A 377 52.10 -23.49 -13.72
CA LYS A 377 52.28 -23.55 -15.18
C LYS A 377 50.94 -23.70 -15.89
N THR A 378 50.56 -22.69 -16.67
CA THR A 378 49.31 -22.61 -17.44
C THR A 378 49.50 -23.00 -18.91
N TYR A 379 50.70 -22.87 -19.47
CA TYR A 379 51.02 -23.25 -20.85
C TYR A 379 52.39 -23.95 -20.96
N ASP A 380 52.52 -24.86 -21.93
CA ASP A 380 53.78 -25.47 -22.37
C ASP A 380 53.68 -25.77 -23.87
N SER A 381 54.63 -25.29 -24.69
CA SER A 381 54.59 -25.46 -26.15
C SER A 381 54.95 -26.88 -26.62
N GLY A 382 55.53 -27.71 -25.76
CA GLY A 382 56.41 -28.79 -26.19
C GLY A 382 57.64 -28.27 -26.94
N HIS A 383 58.44 -29.17 -27.50
CA HIS A 383 59.61 -28.77 -28.29
C HIS A 383 59.22 -28.03 -29.58
N MET A 384 59.93 -26.94 -29.86
CA MET A 384 59.87 -26.17 -31.10
C MET A 384 61.28 -26.00 -31.66
N ASN A 385 61.40 -25.98 -32.99
CA ASN A 385 62.64 -25.84 -33.76
C ASN A 385 62.38 -24.97 -35.01
N VAL A 386 63.39 -24.77 -35.85
CA VAL A 386 63.34 -23.97 -37.09
C VAL A 386 62.31 -24.43 -38.15
N ASN A 387 61.73 -25.62 -38.00
CA ASN A 387 60.69 -26.17 -38.88
C ASN A 387 59.33 -26.32 -38.17
N SER A 388 59.14 -25.67 -37.01
CA SER A 388 57.91 -25.79 -36.21
C SER A 388 56.96 -24.63 -36.49
N GLU A 389 55.70 -24.95 -36.78
CA GLU A 389 54.61 -23.97 -36.90
C GLU A 389 54.55 -23.01 -35.70
N THR A 390 54.36 -21.73 -35.99
CA THR A 390 54.14 -20.66 -35.00
C THR A 390 52.91 -20.98 -34.15
N LYS A 391 53.07 -21.07 -32.82
CA LYS A 391 51.97 -21.43 -31.91
C LYS A 391 51.36 -20.20 -31.26
N LYS A 392 50.03 -20.09 -31.30
CA LYS A 392 49.31 -19.09 -30.50
C LYS A 392 49.18 -19.54 -29.04
N ILE A 393 49.39 -18.61 -28.13
CA ILE A 393 49.10 -18.66 -26.70
C ILE A 393 47.89 -17.75 -26.44
N ASP A 394 46.94 -18.26 -25.66
CA ASP A 394 45.82 -17.49 -25.09
C ASP A 394 45.53 -18.13 -23.72
N VAL A 395 45.78 -17.37 -22.65
CA VAL A 395 45.82 -17.88 -21.26
C VAL A 395 45.10 -16.88 -20.37
N ASN A 396 44.06 -17.31 -19.65
CA ASN A 396 43.44 -16.50 -18.59
C ASN A 396 44.47 -16.21 -17.48
N VAL A 397 44.57 -14.94 -17.09
CA VAL A 397 45.40 -14.40 -15.99
C VAL A 397 44.58 -13.51 -15.04
N GLU A 398 43.27 -13.71 -15.02
CA GLU A 398 42.30 -13.01 -14.18
C GLU A 398 42.66 -13.16 -12.69
N GLY A 399 42.85 -12.03 -11.99
CA GLY A 399 43.26 -12.02 -10.58
C GLY A 399 44.70 -12.50 -10.28
N VAL A 400 45.50 -12.83 -11.30
CA VAL A 400 46.90 -13.26 -11.16
C VAL A 400 47.80 -12.08 -10.80
N ASN A 401 48.83 -12.34 -9.99
CA ASN A 401 49.74 -11.33 -9.47
C ASN A 401 51.11 -11.42 -10.17
N GLU A 402 51.72 -12.60 -10.25
CA GLU A 402 52.97 -12.87 -10.98
C GLU A 402 52.67 -13.58 -12.31
N LEU A 403 53.02 -12.95 -13.44
CA LEU A 403 53.15 -13.62 -14.74
C LEU A 403 54.62 -13.87 -15.03
N LYS A 404 54.96 -15.13 -15.30
CA LYS A 404 56.32 -15.57 -15.61
C LYS A 404 56.36 -16.31 -16.94
N LEU A 405 57.18 -15.80 -17.85
CA LEU A 405 57.46 -16.36 -19.17
C LEU A 405 58.82 -17.05 -19.14
N ILE A 406 58.87 -18.34 -19.50
CA ILE A 406 60.11 -19.14 -19.49
C ILE A 406 60.34 -19.75 -20.88
N VAL A 407 61.58 -19.74 -21.35
CA VAL A 407 62.01 -20.53 -22.52
C VAL A 407 63.15 -21.45 -22.10
N THR A 408 63.03 -22.77 -22.31
CA THR A 408 64.05 -23.76 -21.92
C THR A 408 64.84 -24.30 -23.10
N ASP A 409 66.06 -24.79 -22.86
CA ASP A 409 67.09 -25.22 -23.84
C ASP A 409 66.85 -26.60 -24.49
N GLY A 410 65.60 -27.07 -24.48
CA GLY A 410 65.17 -28.35 -25.08
C GLY A 410 65.77 -29.63 -24.48
N GLY A 411 66.73 -29.52 -23.55
CA GLY A 411 67.57 -30.63 -23.11
C GLY A 411 68.72 -30.99 -24.07
N ASN A 412 69.08 -30.13 -25.03
CA ASN A 412 70.28 -30.29 -25.87
C ASN A 412 71.32 -29.17 -25.69
N GLY A 413 71.02 -28.15 -24.89
CA GLY A 413 71.89 -27.01 -24.67
C GLY A 413 71.69 -25.93 -25.74
N ASN A 414 71.95 -24.68 -25.36
CA ASN A 414 71.42 -23.49 -26.00
C ASN A 414 72.09 -23.06 -27.33
N GLY A 415 72.36 -24.00 -28.23
CA GLY A 415 72.99 -23.73 -29.51
C GLY A 415 72.00 -23.25 -30.57
N ASN A 416 71.97 -21.93 -30.82
CA ASN A 416 71.05 -21.22 -31.74
C ASN A 416 69.60 -21.12 -31.21
N ASP A 417 69.41 -21.18 -29.88
CA ASP A 417 68.09 -21.19 -29.22
C ASP A 417 67.49 -19.77 -29.07
N HIS A 418 67.42 -19.02 -30.16
CA HIS A 418 66.65 -17.77 -30.21
C HIS A 418 65.16 -18.12 -30.36
N GLY A 419 64.31 -17.40 -29.62
CA GLY A 419 62.86 -17.58 -29.73
C GLY A 419 62.14 -16.31 -29.31
N ASP A 420 60.97 -16.10 -29.91
CA ASP A 420 60.21 -14.87 -29.72
C ASP A 420 58.91 -15.12 -28.98
N TRP A 421 58.57 -14.20 -28.08
CA TRP A 421 57.21 -13.95 -27.63
C TRP A 421 56.65 -12.83 -28.50
N ALA A 422 56.32 -13.16 -29.75
CA ALA A 422 55.77 -12.25 -30.73
C ALA A 422 54.32 -11.86 -30.37
N ASP A 423 53.90 -10.64 -30.72
CA ASP A 423 52.61 -10.03 -30.30
C ASP A 423 52.28 -10.31 -28.82
N ALA A 424 53.24 -10.19 -27.90
CA ALA A 424 53.03 -10.49 -26.48
C ALA A 424 52.24 -9.36 -25.79
N TRP A 425 51.03 -9.64 -25.30
CA TRP A 425 50.17 -8.65 -24.63
C TRP A 425 49.20 -9.19 -23.58
N LEU A 426 48.67 -8.26 -22.79
CA LEU A 426 47.71 -8.48 -21.70
C LEU A 426 46.42 -7.71 -21.94
N SER A 427 45.29 -8.41 -21.96
CA SER A 427 43.94 -7.82 -21.99
C SER A 427 43.62 -7.16 -20.66
N PHE A 428 43.09 -5.93 -20.68
CA PHE A 428 42.54 -5.30 -19.48
C PHE A 428 41.29 -6.05 -19.01
N ASN A 429 41.07 -6.12 -17.70
CA ASN A 429 39.84 -6.73 -17.15
C ASN A 429 38.65 -5.77 -17.29
N ILE A 430 37.98 -5.84 -18.46
CA ILE A 430 36.80 -5.02 -18.79
C ILE A 430 35.48 -5.66 -18.32
N ASP A 431 35.48 -6.96 -18.01
CA ASP A 431 34.26 -7.67 -17.59
C ASP A 431 33.83 -7.27 -16.16
N ASP A 432 34.78 -7.04 -15.24
CA ASP A 432 34.49 -6.44 -13.92
C ASP A 432 33.90 -5.03 -14.04
N LEU A 433 34.39 -4.22 -14.99
CA LEU A 433 33.83 -2.89 -15.27
C LEU A 433 32.42 -3.00 -15.87
N ALA A 434 32.18 -3.95 -16.77
CA ALA A 434 30.86 -4.19 -17.34
C ALA A 434 29.84 -4.63 -16.27
N GLY A 435 30.22 -5.55 -15.38
CA GLY A 435 29.38 -5.97 -14.25
C GLY A 435 29.15 -4.86 -13.21
N SER A 436 30.14 -3.97 -13.01
CA SER A 436 30.01 -2.77 -12.18
C SER A 436 29.00 -1.77 -12.77
N ILE A 437 29.03 -1.57 -14.10
CA ILE A 437 28.06 -0.72 -14.81
C ILE A 437 26.66 -1.33 -14.73
N GLU A 438 26.48 -2.62 -15.03
CA GLU A 438 25.17 -3.29 -14.91
C GLU A 438 24.62 -3.17 -13.48
N SER A 439 25.47 -3.32 -12.46
CA SER A 439 25.07 -3.15 -11.05
C SER A 439 24.62 -1.71 -10.74
N ALA A 440 25.26 -0.70 -11.34
CA ALA A 440 24.92 0.71 -11.19
C ALA A 440 23.63 1.10 -11.96
N GLU A 441 23.45 0.62 -13.19
CA GLU A 441 22.26 0.86 -14.02
C GLU A 441 20.98 0.25 -13.42
N ASN A 442 21.11 -0.86 -12.68
CA ASN A 442 19.98 -1.49 -11.98
C ASN A 442 19.47 -0.67 -10.77
N ILE A 443 20.18 0.39 -10.34
CA ILE A 443 19.72 1.27 -9.26
C ILE A 443 18.72 2.30 -9.81
N SER A 444 17.43 2.06 -9.60
CA SER A 444 16.38 3.01 -10.00
C SER A 444 16.21 4.16 -9.00
N ASN A 445 15.82 5.34 -9.49
CA ASN A 445 15.26 6.44 -8.68
C ASN A 445 13.76 6.64 -8.94
N GLU A 446 13.02 5.55 -9.19
CA GLU A 446 11.55 5.62 -9.25
C GLU A 446 10.98 6.12 -7.92
N GLY A 447 9.94 6.95 -7.95
CA GLY A 447 9.38 7.58 -6.74
C GLY A 447 10.22 8.71 -6.12
N ASN A 448 11.42 9.01 -6.65
CA ASN A 448 12.41 9.93 -6.08
C ASN A 448 12.97 9.47 -4.72
N ILE A 449 13.32 8.18 -4.60
CA ILE A 449 13.97 7.56 -3.43
C ILE A 449 15.26 8.29 -3.03
N TYR A 450 16.08 8.65 -4.01
CA TYR A 450 17.37 9.32 -3.82
C TYR A 450 17.29 10.80 -4.20
N THR A 451 18.13 11.63 -3.57
CA THR A 451 18.28 13.03 -3.96
C THR A 451 18.76 13.14 -5.41
N ILE A 452 18.21 14.12 -6.14
CA ILE A 452 18.49 14.35 -7.55
C ILE A 452 19.99 14.52 -7.79
N ASP A 453 20.69 15.24 -6.91
CA ASP A 453 22.13 15.50 -7.06
C ASP A 453 22.98 14.23 -6.88
N SER A 454 22.67 13.39 -5.88
CA SER A 454 23.38 12.10 -5.70
C SER A 454 23.11 11.14 -6.85
N TYR A 455 21.86 11.07 -7.34
CA TYR A 455 21.52 10.19 -8.46
C TYR A 455 22.14 10.67 -9.78
N ASN A 456 22.14 11.97 -10.05
CA ASN A 456 22.86 12.54 -11.20
C ASN A 456 24.37 12.24 -11.16
N THR A 457 24.96 12.17 -9.96
CA THR A 457 26.36 11.79 -9.79
C THR A 457 26.61 10.33 -10.20
N LEU A 458 25.69 9.42 -9.85
CA LEU A 458 25.72 8.03 -10.32
C LEU A 458 25.56 7.92 -11.84
N GLN A 459 24.63 8.68 -12.43
CA GLN A 459 24.42 8.68 -13.89
C GLN A 459 25.66 9.19 -14.64
N GLN A 460 26.36 10.23 -14.15
CA GLN A 460 27.63 10.67 -14.73
C GLN A 460 28.73 9.60 -14.60
N ALA A 461 28.83 8.93 -13.44
CA ALA A 461 29.80 7.85 -13.26
C ALA A 461 29.55 6.67 -14.23
N ILE A 462 28.29 6.39 -14.60
CA ILE A 462 27.92 5.40 -15.63
C ILE A 462 28.34 5.87 -17.04
N GLU A 463 28.08 7.13 -17.42
CA GLU A 463 28.51 7.69 -18.71
C GLU A 463 30.04 7.68 -18.87
N ASP A 464 30.76 8.06 -17.80
CA ASP A 464 32.22 8.07 -17.76
C ASP A 464 32.78 6.63 -17.83
N ALA A 465 32.14 5.67 -17.14
CA ALA A 465 32.52 4.26 -17.13
C ALA A 465 32.27 3.54 -18.47
N GLU A 466 31.15 3.79 -19.14
CA GLU A 466 30.91 3.27 -20.50
C GLU A 466 31.92 3.84 -21.52
N THR A 467 32.35 5.08 -21.33
CA THR A 467 33.40 5.69 -22.16
C THR A 467 34.73 4.92 -22.01
N VAL A 468 35.15 4.61 -20.79
CA VAL A 468 36.34 3.78 -20.51
C VAL A 468 36.17 2.34 -21.04
N LYS A 469 35.00 1.73 -20.82
CA LYS A 469 34.68 0.39 -21.33
C LYS A 469 34.70 0.31 -22.85
N ALA A 470 34.34 1.39 -23.55
CA ALA A 470 34.36 1.48 -25.01
C ALA A 470 35.79 1.44 -25.57
N ASN A 471 36.68 2.30 -25.11
CA ASN A 471 38.08 2.39 -25.57
C ASN A 471 39.05 2.63 -24.39
N PRO A 472 39.47 1.58 -23.66
CA PRO A 472 40.38 1.69 -22.52
C PRO A 472 41.83 1.85 -22.96
N GLU A 473 42.52 2.90 -22.50
CA GLU A 473 43.95 3.14 -22.73
C GLU A 473 44.84 2.39 -21.72
N THR A 474 44.40 2.29 -20.45
CA THR A 474 45.16 1.73 -19.34
C THR A 474 44.31 0.93 -18.35
N ALA A 475 44.88 -0.12 -17.76
CA ALA A 475 44.21 -0.87 -16.69
C ALA A 475 43.94 -0.02 -15.42
N GLN A 476 44.67 1.08 -15.23
CA GLN A 476 44.46 1.95 -14.08
C GLN A 476 43.18 2.79 -14.22
N GLU A 477 42.80 3.23 -15.42
CA GLU A 477 41.56 3.97 -15.61
C GLU A 477 40.32 3.06 -15.48
N VAL A 478 40.42 1.79 -15.87
CA VAL A 478 39.39 0.76 -15.68
C VAL A 478 39.12 0.58 -14.18
N ASN A 479 40.18 0.40 -13.39
CA ASN A 479 40.07 0.34 -11.93
C ASN A 479 39.58 1.66 -11.31
N ASN A 480 39.95 2.81 -11.87
CA ASN A 480 39.43 4.10 -11.41
C ASN A 480 37.92 4.26 -11.73
N ALA A 481 37.44 3.75 -12.86
CA ALA A 481 36.03 3.78 -13.25
C ALA A 481 35.19 2.87 -12.35
N ILE A 482 35.66 1.65 -12.06
CA ILE A 482 35.05 0.76 -11.05
C ILE A 482 34.98 1.46 -9.68
N ALA A 483 36.07 2.08 -9.23
CA ALA A 483 36.12 2.79 -7.96
C ALA A 483 35.21 4.05 -7.95
N ALA A 484 35.07 4.75 -9.07
CA ALA A 484 34.18 5.91 -9.21
C ALA A 484 32.70 5.51 -9.20
N LEU A 485 32.34 4.40 -9.87
CA LEU A 485 31.00 3.80 -9.78
C LEU A 485 30.67 3.43 -8.34
N GLN A 486 31.54 2.66 -7.65
CA GLN A 486 31.31 2.28 -6.26
C GLN A 486 31.17 3.51 -5.35
N ALA A 487 32.04 4.52 -5.50
CA ALA A 487 31.96 5.75 -4.72
C ALA A 487 30.68 6.57 -5.01
N ALA A 488 30.12 6.49 -6.22
CA ALA A 488 28.85 7.12 -6.57
C ALA A 488 27.64 6.34 -6.05
N ILE A 489 27.72 5.01 -5.97
CA ILE A 489 26.73 4.13 -5.32
C ILE A 489 26.73 4.38 -3.80
N ASP A 490 27.90 4.34 -3.16
CA ASP A 490 28.09 4.64 -1.73
C ASP A 490 27.70 6.09 -1.38
N GLY A 491 27.72 6.99 -2.37
CA GLY A 491 27.33 8.40 -2.26
C GLY A 491 25.83 8.68 -2.45
N LEU A 492 24.99 7.67 -2.67
CA LEU A 492 23.55 7.83 -2.83
C LEU A 492 22.88 8.29 -1.53
N ALA A 493 22.27 9.48 -1.56
CA ALA A 493 21.60 10.06 -0.39
C ALA A 493 20.08 9.89 -0.49
N ILE A 494 19.44 9.33 0.54
CA ILE A 494 17.99 9.16 0.61
C ILE A 494 17.26 10.52 0.68
N ASN A 495 16.19 10.66 -0.09
CA ASN A 495 15.37 11.87 -0.17
C ASN A 495 14.33 11.94 0.97
N GLN A 496 14.76 12.46 2.12
CA GLN A 496 13.92 12.56 3.32
C GLN A 496 12.85 13.67 3.29
N THR A 497 12.66 14.38 2.17
CA THR A 497 11.77 15.58 2.08
C THR A 497 10.35 15.31 2.59
N ALA A 498 9.79 14.13 2.27
CA ALA A 498 8.45 13.75 2.73
C ALA A 498 8.38 13.58 4.26
N LEU A 499 9.43 13.03 4.89
CA LEU A 499 9.49 12.84 6.34
C LEU A 499 9.62 14.19 7.06
N THR A 500 10.41 15.12 6.52
CA THR A 500 10.50 16.50 7.03
C THR A 500 9.13 17.18 7.07
N SER A 501 8.39 17.16 5.96
CA SER A 501 7.04 17.76 5.91
C SER A 501 6.01 17.04 6.79
N LEU A 502 6.14 15.73 6.99
CA LEU A 502 5.27 14.98 7.90
C LEU A 502 5.56 15.33 9.37
N ILE A 503 6.84 15.51 9.74
CA ILE A 503 7.25 15.99 11.07
C ILE A 503 6.70 17.41 11.31
N GLU A 504 6.86 18.33 10.36
CA GLU A 504 6.29 19.69 10.46
C GLU A 504 4.76 19.67 10.60
N THR A 505 4.09 18.74 9.91
CA THR A 505 2.63 18.55 10.02
C THR A 505 2.23 18.00 11.38
N ALA A 506 2.97 17.03 11.91
CA ALA A 506 2.75 16.41 13.21
C ALA A 506 2.96 17.42 14.37
N GLU A 507 3.99 18.25 14.30
CA GLU A 507 4.23 19.34 15.27
C GLU A 507 3.18 20.47 15.21
N GLY A 508 2.33 20.50 14.19
CA GLY A 508 1.18 21.39 14.10
C GLY A 508 0.00 21.00 15.00
N TYR A 509 -0.01 19.78 15.56
CA TYR A 509 -1.05 19.32 16.48
C TYR A 509 -0.75 19.73 17.92
N THR A 510 -1.75 20.21 18.65
CA THR A 510 -1.62 20.63 20.05
C THR A 510 -2.75 20.07 20.91
N ASN A 511 -2.48 19.91 22.22
CA ASN A 511 -3.45 19.43 23.20
C ASN A 511 -3.65 20.37 24.41
N GLU A 512 -3.29 21.66 24.30
CA GLU A 512 -3.39 22.64 25.41
C GLU A 512 -4.82 22.77 25.98
N THR A 513 -5.85 22.50 25.16
CA THR A 513 -7.27 22.52 25.54
C THR A 513 -7.80 21.16 26.02
N GLY A 514 -6.97 20.10 26.02
CA GLY A 514 -7.41 18.73 26.32
C GLY A 514 -8.30 18.12 25.24
N LYS A 515 -8.20 18.61 23.99
CA LYS A 515 -8.98 18.19 22.81
C LYS A 515 -8.83 16.70 22.48
N TYR A 516 -7.63 16.16 22.64
CA TYR A 516 -7.27 14.77 22.38
C TYR A 516 -7.06 14.01 23.69
N THR A 517 -7.23 12.68 23.67
CA THR A 517 -6.89 11.85 24.83
C THR A 517 -5.38 11.88 25.06
N GLU A 518 -4.97 12.04 26.33
CA GLU A 518 -3.55 12.09 26.75
C GLU A 518 -2.74 10.94 26.15
N SER A 519 -3.29 9.73 26.20
CA SER A 519 -2.70 8.51 25.64
C SER A 519 -2.44 8.58 24.12
N SER A 520 -3.33 9.22 23.35
CA SER A 520 -3.13 9.37 21.91
C SER A 520 -2.18 10.52 21.56
N PHE A 521 -2.19 11.60 22.35
CA PHE A 521 -1.30 12.73 22.11
C PHE A 521 0.15 12.41 22.48
N SER A 522 0.41 11.76 23.62
CA SER A 522 1.77 11.33 23.97
C SER A 522 2.34 10.27 23.03
N ALA A 523 1.49 9.45 22.40
CA ALA A 523 1.93 8.53 21.34
C ALA A 523 2.39 9.30 20.08
N LEU A 524 1.75 10.42 19.74
CA LEU A 524 2.21 11.32 18.68
C LEU A 524 3.52 12.03 19.07
N GLU A 525 3.66 12.49 20.31
CA GLU A 525 4.92 13.09 20.80
C GLU A 525 6.11 12.11 20.72
N GLU A 526 5.89 10.84 21.12
CA GLU A 526 6.89 9.77 21.00
C GLU A 526 7.21 9.44 19.53
N ALA A 527 6.21 9.43 18.65
CA ALA A 527 6.40 9.21 17.21
C ALA A 527 7.17 10.37 16.54
N ILE A 528 6.89 11.64 16.89
CA ILE A 528 7.63 12.82 16.43
C ILE A 528 9.09 12.73 16.87
N ALA A 529 9.35 12.40 18.14
CA ALA A 529 10.71 12.23 18.65
C ALA A 529 11.46 11.10 17.92
N THR A 530 10.77 9.98 17.67
CA THR A 530 11.32 8.84 16.94
C THR A 530 11.64 9.20 15.48
N ALA A 531 10.73 9.87 14.78
CA ALA A 531 10.92 10.31 13.40
C ALA A 531 12.08 11.31 13.26
N LYS A 532 12.23 12.25 14.20
CA LYS A 532 13.36 13.19 14.24
C LYS A 532 14.71 12.51 14.49
N ASN A 533 14.75 11.46 15.32
CA ASN A 533 15.96 10.66 15.49
C ASN A 533 16.28 9.86 14.21
N ALA A 534 15.28 9.24 13.58
CA ALA A 534 15.44 8.51 12.33
C ALA A 534 15.92 9.42 11.17
N GLN A 535 15.44 10.67 11.10
CA GLN A 535 15.91 11.66 10.11
C GLN A 535 17.44 11.82 10.10
N ALA A 536 18.10 11.69 11.26
CA ALA A 536 19.55 11.79 11.38
C ALA A 536 20.31 10.48 11.06
N THR A 537 19.62 9.37 10.79
CA THR A 537 20.22 8.03 10.65
C THR A 537 19.62 7.14 9.54
N ILE A 538 18.67 7.62 8.73
CA ILE A 538 18.11 6.87 7.60
C ILE A 538 19.17 6.73 6.50
N GLU A 539 19.57 5.49 6.23
CA GLU A 539 20.48 5.12 5.14
C GLU A 539 19.75 4.37 4.00
N THR A 540 18.59 3.78 4.28
CA THR A 540 17.82 2.95 3.31
C THR A 540 16.41 3.48 3.02
N GLU A 541 15.87 3.08 1.86
CA GLU A 541 14.47 3.37 1.49
C GLU A 541 13.46 2.76 2.49
N GLN A 542 13.76 1.57 3.03
CA GLN A 542 12.86 0.88 3.96
C GLN A 542 12.75 1.63 5.29
N GLU A 543 13.85 2.15 5.84
CA GLU A 543 13.83 2.96 7.07
C GLU A 543 13.04 4.27 6.87
N LEU A 544 13.13 4.90 5.69
CA LEU A 544 12.30 6.06 5.35
C LEU A 544 10.81 5.70 5.31
N LYS A 545 10.45 4.56 4.69
CA LYS A 545 9.07 4.05 4.63
C LYS A 545 8.52 3.75 6.02
N ASP A 546 9.31 3.10 6.87
CA ASP A 546 8.90 2.72 8.22
C ASP A 546 8.76 3.95 9.14
N ALA A 547 9.66 4.93 9.04
CA ALA A 547 9.55 6.20 9.76
C ALA A 547 8.31 7.02 9.34
N LEU A 548 8.03 7.09 8.04
CA LEU A 548 6.81 7.72 7.50
C LEU A 548 5.54 7.01 7.98
N ALA A 549 5.50 5.68 7.89
CA ALA A 549 4.34 4.89 8.29
C ALA A 549 4.06 4.96 9.80
N ALA A 550 5.11 4.92 10.63
CA ALA A 550 4.97 5.03 12.08
C ALA A 550 4.46 6.41 12.51
N LEU A 551 4.97 7.50 11.90
CA LEU A 551 4.51 8.85 12.22
C LEU A 551 3.08 9.10 11.72
N GLN A 552 2.74 8.66 10.50
CA GLN A 552 1.38 8.77 9.97
C GLN A 552 0.38 8.00 10.84
N ALA A 553 0.71 6.77 11.26
CA ALA A 553 -0.15 5.97 12.13
C ALA A 553 -0.38 6.62 13.52
N ALA A 554 0.56 7.43 14.01
CA ALA A 554 0.39 8.19 15.25
C ALA A 554 -0.50 9.44 15.06
N ILE A 555 -0.45 10.09 13.89
CA ILE A 555 -1.37 11.18 13.51
C ILE A 555 -2.80 10.62 13.37
N ASP A 556 -2.95 9.52 12.63
CA ASP A 556 -4.23 8.84 12.40
C ASP A 556 -4.81 8.23 13.70
N GLY A 557 -3.95 7.96 14.69
CA GLY A 557 -4.30 7.44 16.01
C GLY A 557 -4.78 8.50 17.03
N LEU A 558 -4.81 9.78 16.66
CA LEU A 558 -5.32 10.85 17.53
C LEU A 558 -6.83 10.67 17.82
N THR A 559 -7.20 10.59 19.10
CA THR A 559 -8.59 10.38 19.51
C THR A 559 -9.13 11.58 20.28
N ILE A 560 -10.33 12.05 19.93
CA ILE A 560 -10.99 13.17 20.62
C ILE A 560 -11.35 12.79 22.07
N ASN A 561 -11.15 13.71 23.01
CA ASN A 561 -11.46 13.53 24.42
C ASN A 561 -12.95 13.73 24.71
N GLN A 562 -13.70 12.62 24.80
CA GLN A 562 -15.14 12.63 24.99
C GLN A 562 -15.61 12.65 26.46
N ALA A 563 -14.71 12.78 27.44
CA ALA A 563 -15.03 12.59 28.87
C ALA A 563 -16.18 13.48 29.40
N ALA A 564 -16.29 14.72 28.89
CA ALA A 564 -17.38 15.63 29.21
C ALA A 564 -18.75 15.12 28.70
N LEU A 565 -18.79 14.52 27.50
CA LEU A 565 -20.02 13.96 26.93
C LEU A 565 -20.45 12.70 27.70
N THR A 566 -19.50 11.84 28.07
CA THR A 566 -19.76 10.68 28.95
C THR A 566 -20.42 11.13 30.26
N SER A 567 -19.85 12.15 30.92
CA SER A 567 -20.38 12.68 32.18
C SER A 567 -21.78 13.30 32.01
N LEU A 568 -22.04 13.98 30.89
CA LEU A 568 -23.34 14.59 30.62
C LEU A 568 -24.42 13.55 30.30
N ILE A 569 -24.06 12.44 29.63
CA ILE A 569 -24.96 11.29 29.42
C ILE A 569 -25.34 10.64 30.76
N GLU A 570 -24.37 10.41 31.66
CA GLU A 570 -24.66 9.88 33.01
C GLU A 570 -25.58 10.80 33.83
N ILE A 571 -25.41 12.13 33.71
CA ILE A 571 -26.29 13.12 34.33
C ILE A 571 -27.70 13.05 33.73
N ALA A 572 -27.81 12.98 32.40
CA ALA A 572 -29.09 12.92 31.69
C ALA A 572 -29.89 11.66 32.04
N GLU A 573 -29.23 10.49 32.11
CA GLU A 573 -29.85 9.22 32.53
C GLU A 573 -30.27 9.20 34.01
N GLY A 574 -29.82 10.17 34.81
CA GLY A 574 -30.28 10.36 36.19
C GLY A 574 -31.69 10.96 36.33
N TYR A 575 -32.27 11.50 35.25
CA TYR A 575 -33.62 12.06 35.25
C TYR A 575 -34.67 10.97 35.01
N THR A 576 -35.78 11.03 35.75
CA THR A 576 -36.89 10.05 35.66
C THR A 576 -38.25 10.74 35.65
N ASN A 577 -39.25 10.10 35.01
CA ASN A 577 -40.62 10.60 34.93
C ASN A 577 -41.70 9.62 35.43
N GLU A 578 -41.33 8.61 36.23
CA GLU A 578 -42.27 7.58 36.73
C GLU A 578 -43.48 8.16 37.50
N THR A 579 -43.30 9.33 38.12
CA THR A 579 -44.34 10.06 38.87
C THR A 579 -45.11 11.09 38.01
N GLY A 580 -44.82 11.20 36.72
CA GLY A 580 -45.40 12.21 35.83
C GLY A 580 -44.96 13.65 36.16
N LYS A 581 -43.80 13.81 36.80
CA LYS A 581 -43.19 15.07 37.25
C LYS A 581 -42.96 16.08 36.11
N TYR A 582 -42.51 15.58 34.96
CA TYR A 582 -42.21 16.35 33.77
C TYR A 582 -43.30 16.16 32.70
N THR A 583 -43.46 17.12 31.79
CA THR A 583 -44.35 16.94 30.63
C THR A 583 -43.77 15.86 29.72
N GLU A 584 -44.63 14.94 29.25
CA GLU A 584 -44.25 13.82 28.39
C GLU A 584 -43.38 14.27 27.19
N SER A 585 -43.81 15.34 26.52
CA SER A 585 -43.09 15.95 25.39
C SER A 585 -41.69 16.44 25.72
N SER A 586 -41.44 16.93 26.95
CA SER A 586 -40.10 17.34 27.37
C SER A 586 -39.23 16.17 27.83
N PHE A 587 -39.84 15.14 28.43
CA PHE A 587 -39.09 13.96 28.86
C PHE A 587 -38.67 13.08 27.67
N SER A 588 -39.57 12.81 26.72
CA SER A 588 -39.20 12.05 25.52
C SER A 588 -38.18 12.78 24.63
N ALA A 589 -38.16 14.12 24.64
CA ALA A 589 -37.10 14.89 23.98
C ALA A 589 -35.73 14.67 24.64
N LEU A 590 -35.67 14.49 25.96
CA LEU A 590 -34.45 14.09 26.67
C LEU A 590 -34.06 12.64 26.37
N GLU A 591 -35.01 11.71 26.33
CA GLU A 591 -34.75 10.30 25.94
C GLU A 591 -34.16 10.20 24.52
N GLU A 592 -34.75 10.92 23.55
CA GLU A 592 -34.22 11.01 22.18
C GLU A 592 -32.82 11.65 22.14
N ALA A 593 -32.58 12.70 22.94
CA ALA A 593 -31.26 13.35 23.03
C ALA A 593 -30.19 12.45 23.67
N ILE A 594 -30.53 11.65 24.68
CA ILE A 594 -29.62 10.65 25.29
C ILE A 594 -29.22 9.59 24.24
N VAL A 595 -30.19 9.08 23.47
CA VAL A 595 -29.92 8.12 22.39
C VAL A 595 -29.06 8.74 21.29
N ALA A 596 -29.34 9.99 20.89
CA ALA A 596 -28.52 10.70 19.91
C ALA A 596 -27.08 10.94 20.41
N ALA A 597 -26.90 11.35 21.66
CA ALA A 597 -25.60 11.56 22.29
C ALA A 597 -24.77 10.26 22.38
N LYS A 598 -25.39 9.15 22.79
CA LYS A 598 -24.74 7.82 22.81
C LYS A 598 -24.33 7.33 21.43
N ASN A 599 -25.16 7.57 20.40
CA ASN A 599 -24.80 7.24 19.03
C ASN A 599 -23.64 8.10 18.51
N ALA A 600 -23.65 9.41 18.80
CA ALA A 600 -22.57 10.32 18.43
C ALA A 600 -21.25 9.99 19.15
N GLN A 601 -21.30 9.58 20.42
CA GLN A 601 -20.13 9.13 21.19
C GLN A 601 -19.33 8.04 20.45
N ALA A 602 -20.02 7.13 19.74
CA ALA A 602 -19.38 6.06 18.99
C ALA A 602 -18.74 6.50 17.65
N THR A 603 -18.96 7.75 17.19
CA THR A 603 -18.56 8.24 15.86
C THR A 603 -17.99 9.66 15.85
N ILE A 604 -17.68 10.28 16.99
CA ILE A 604 -17.08 11.62 17.07
C ILE A 604 -15.61 11.54 16.62
N GLU A 605 -15.31 12.17 15.48
CA GLU A 605 -13.95 12.35 14.95
C GLU A 605 -13.45 13.80 15.13
N THR A 606 -14.37 14.75 15.30
CA THR A 606 -14.05 16.19 15.42
C THR A 606 -14.52 16.85 16.72
N GLU A 607 -13.82 17.92 17.09
CA GLU A 607 -14.18 18.79 18.23
C GLU A 607 -15.55 19.47 18.06
N GLN A 608 -15.97 19.74 16.80
CA GLN A 608 -17.26 20.35 16.51
C GLN A 608 -18.41 19.36 16.74
N GLU A 609 -18.27 18.09 16.34
CA GLU A 609 -19.28 17.05 16.61
C GLU A 609 -19.43 16.79 18.12
N LEU A 610 -18.32 16.75 18.86
CA LEU A 610 -18.35 16.66 20.33
C LEU A 610 -19.13 17.83 20.95
N LYS A 611 -18.86 19.05 20.47
CA LYS A 611 -19.49 20.27 20.95
C LYS A 611 -20.98 20.33 20.61
N ASP A 612 -21.37 19.88 19.42
CA ASP A 612 -22.78 19.84 19.01
C ASP A 612 -23.55 18.76 19.78
N ALA A 613 -22.96 17.59 20.03
CA ALA A 613 -23.55 16.54 20.88
C ALA A 613 -23.73 17.02 22.33
N LEU A 614 -22.72 17.68 22.92
CA LEU A 614 -22.80 18.31 24.24
C LEU A 614 -23.91 19.38 24.29
N THR A 615 -23.96 20.25 23.28
CA THR A 615 -24.94 21.35 23.22
C THR A 615 -26.37 20.84 23.07
N ALA A 616 -26.58 19.82 22.24
CA ALA A 616 -27.90 19.21 22.03
C ALA A 616 -28.41 18.50 23.29
N LEU A 617 -27.55 17.73 23.97
CA LEU A 617 -27.94 17.03 25.20
C LEU A 617 -28.19 18.01 26.36
N GLN A 618 -27.35 19.04 26.52
CA GLN A 618 -27.58 20.07 27.54
C GLN A 618 -28.90 20.82 27.28
N ALA A 619 -29.20 21.20 26.03
CA ALA A 619 -30.44 21.86 25.67
C ALA A 619 -31.70 21.00 25.94
N ALA A 620 -31.57 19.67 25.88
CA ALA A 620 -32.66 18.76 26.24
C ALA A 620 -32.85 18.63 27.76
N ILE A 621 -31.77 18.66 28.54
CA ILE A 621 -31.83 18.72 30.02
C ILE A 621 -32.46 20.04 30.47
N ASP A 622 -32.00 21.17 29.91
CA ASP A 622 -32.50 22.52 30.19
C ASP A 622 -33.95 22.71 29.71
N GLY A 623 -34.39 21.89 28.74
CA GLY A 623 -35.75 21.90 28.18
C GLY A 623 -36.80 21.10 28.97
N LEU A 624 -36.42 20.44 30.08
CA LEU A 624 -37.35 19.73 30.95
C LEU A 624 -38.37 20.68 31.61
N THR A 625 -39.67 20.38 31.46
CA THR A 625 -40.75 21.24 31.99
C THR A 625 -41.60 20.49 33.01
N ILE A 626 -41.89 21.11 34.15
CA ILE A 626 -42.75 20.53 35.20
C ILE A 626 -44.20 20.37 34.70
N ASN A 627 -44.83 19.25 35.02
CA ASN A 627 -46.21 18.94 34.62
C ASN A 627 -47.25 19.63 35.53
N GLN A 628 -47.79 20.74 35.06
CA GLN A 628 -48.76 21.56 35.81
C GLN A 628 -50.24 21.21 35.55
N ALA A 629 -50.55 20.06 34.94
CA ALA A 629 -51.93 19.71 34.55
C ALA A 629 -52.91 19.62 35.74
N THR A 630 -52.42 19.19 36.91
CA THR A 630 -53.18 19.17 38.17
C THR A 630 -53.51 20.57 38.67
N LEU A 631 -52.52 21.48 38.71
CA LEU A 631 -52.71 22.88 39.13
C LEU A 631 -53.67 23.61 38.17
N THR A 632 -53.52 23.39 36.86
CA THR A 632 -54.42 23.92 35.84
C THR A 632 -55.87 23.48 36.08
N SER A 633 -56.07 22.22 36.48
CA SER A 633 -57.38 21.67 36.79
C SER A 633 -57.94 22.23 38.10
N LEU A 634 -57.10 22.39 39.13
CA LEU A 634 -57.51 22.93 40.42
C LEU A 634 -57.87 24.43 40.35
N ILE A 635 -57.12 25.23 39.58
CA ILE A 635 -57.46 26.63 39.27
C ILE A 635 -58.85 26.70 38.64
N LYS A 636 -59.12 25.87 37.63
CA LYS A 636 -60.44 25.82 36.97
C LYS A 636 -61.57 25.38 37.91
N THR A 637 -61.29 24.50 38.87
CA THR A 637 -62.26 24.11 39.92
C THR A 637 -62.52 25.27 40.88
N ALA A 638 -61.48 25.98 41.33
CA ALA A 638 -61.58 27.15 42.19
C ALA A 638 -62.38 28.29 41.52
N GLU A 639 -62.13 28.55 40.24
CA GLU A 639 -62.90 29.51 39.41
C GLU A 639 -64.38 29.12 39.24
N GLY A 640 -64.77 27.88 39.56
CA GLY A 640 -66.15 27.42 39.52
C GLY A 640 -67.00 27.83 40.73
N TYR A 641 -66.39 28.36 41.80
CA TYR A 641 -67.09 28.85 42.97
C TYR A 641 -67.51 30.31 42.78
N THR A 642 -68.78 30.63 43.04
CA THR A 642 -69.31 32.00 42.99
C THR A 642 -69.92 32.41 44.33
N ASN A 643 -69.79 33.69 44.70
CA ASN A 643 -70.47 34.28 45.87
C ASN A 643 -71.83 34.90 45.49
N GLU A 644 -72.58 34.26 44.59
CA GLU A 644 -73.92 34.70 44.23
C GLU A 644 -74.84 34.69 45.47
N ALA A 645 -75.73 35.68 45.55
CA ALA A 645 -76.57 35.97 46.72
C ALA A 645 -75.83 36.16 48.07
N GLY A 646 -74.49 36.24 48.08
CA GLY A 646 -73.70 36.30 49.31
C GLY A 646 -73.61 34.96 50.06
N LYS A 647 -73.67 33.83 49.33
CA LYS A 647 -73.61 32.45 49.81
C LYS A 647 -72.44 32.13 50.76
N TYR A 648 -71.27 32.71 50.52
CA TYR A 648 -70.06 32.53 51.32
C TYR A 648 -69.72 33.81 52.09
N THR A 649 -68.99 33.68 53.21
CA THR A 649 -68.50 34.86 53.91
C THR A 649 -67.48 35.60 53.04
N GLU A 650 -67.59 36.94 52.97
CA GLU A 650 -66.73 37.79 52.14
C GLU A 650 -65.23 37.51 52.38
N SER A 651 -64.83 37.31 53.65
CA SER A 651 -63.46 36.99 54.02
C SER A 651 -62.98 35.62 53.53
N SER A 652 -63.86 34.60 53.45
CA SER A 652 -63.47 33.30 52.89
C SER A 652 -63.44 33.32 51.36
N PHE A 653 -64.34 34.08 50.71
CA PHE A 653 -64.37 34.18 49.26
C PHE A 653 -63.21 35.01 48.69
N SER A 654 -62.90 36.17 49.27
CA SER A 654 -61.73 36.96 48.83
C SER A 654 -60.40 36.25 49.06
N ALA A 655 -60.30 35.38 50.07
CA ALA A 655 -59.12 34.52 50.26
C ALA A 655 -58.97 33.49 49.13
N LEU A 656 -60.09 32.95 48.61
CA LEU A 656 -60.08 32.10 47.42
C LEU A 656 -59.69 32.89 46.15
N GLU A 657 -60.20 34.11 45.97
CA GLU A 657 -59.81 34.98 44.84
C GLU A 657 -58.31 35.30 44.85
N GLU A 658 -57.73 35.63 46.02
CA GLU A 658 -56.29 35.86 46.19
C GLU A 658 -55.47 34.58 45.94
N ALA A 659 -55.95 33.42 46.39
CA ALA A 659 -55.31 32.14 46.12
C ALA A 659 -55.35 31.75 44.63
N ILE A 660 -56.47 31.99 43.92
CA ILE A 660 -56.59 31.80 42.46
C ILE A 660 -55.59 32.71 41.73
N ALA A 661 -55.51 33.99 42.09
CA ALA A 661 -54.56 34.92 41.49
C ALA A 661 -53.10 34.49 41.73
N THR A 662 -52.78 34.07 42.95
CA THR A 662 -51.46 33.55 43.33
C THR A 662 -51.11 32.28 42.55
N ALA A 663 -52.04 31.32 42.47
CA ALA A 663 -51.84 30.07 41.73
C ALA A 663 -51.62 30.29 40.23
N LYS A 664 -52.37 31.21 39.61
CA LYS A 664 -52.18 31.62 38.19
C LYS A 664 -50.83 32.29 37.95
N ASN A 665 -50.36 33.12 38.87
CA ASN A 665 -49.04 33.73 38.77
C ASN A 665 -47.93 32.67 38.91
N ALA A 666 -48.05 31.77 39.88
CA ALA A 666 -47.11 30.64 40.07
C ALA A 666 -47.09 29.69 38.86
N GLN A 667 -48.24 29.44 38.22
CA GLN A 667 -48.34 28.64 36.99
C GLN A 667 -47.37 29.15 35.90
N ALA A 668 -47.17 30.46 35.79
CA ALA A 668 -46.25 31.05 34.82
C ALA A 668 -44.75 30.98 35.21
N THR A 669 -44.41 30.55 36.44
CA THR A 669 -43.04 30.59 36.98
C THR A 669 -42.62 29.35 37.78
N ILE A 670 -43.40 28.26 37.77
CA ILE A 670 -43.03 27.00 38.43
C ILE A 670 -41.93 26.30 37.62
N GLU A 671 -40.72 26.24 38.21
CA GLU A 671 -39.57 25.52 37.67
C GLU A 671 -39.32 24.20 38.43
N THR A 672 -39.83 24.08 39.67
CA THR A 672 -39.62 22.90 40.53
C THR A 672 -40.91 22.19 40.93
N GLU A 673 -40.77 20.90 41.26
CA GLU A 673 -41.85 20.06 41.78
C GLU A 673 -42.36 20.53 43.15
N GLN A 674 -41.51 21.21 43.95
CA GLN A 674 -41.91 21.73 45.25
C GLN A 674 -42.82 22.96 45.11
N GLU A 675 -42.49 23.89 44.21
CA GLU A 675 -43.35 25.06 43.93
C GLU A 675 -44.73 24.63 43.38
N LEU A 676 -44.78 23.57 42.56
CA LEU A 676 -46.04 22.97 42.12
C LEU A 676 -46.86 22.42 43.31
N LYS A 677 -46.21 21.70 44.22
CA LYS A 677 -46.84 21.14 45.43
C LYS A 677 -47.34 22.23 46.38
N ASP A 678 -46.57 23.29 46.57
CA ASP A 678 -46.92 24.42 47.44
C ASP A 678 -48.08 25.23 46.84
N ALA A 679 -48.08 25.48 45.52
CA ALA A 679 -49.18 26.15 44.82
C ALA A 679 -50.48 25.32 44.85
N LEU A 680 -50.39 24.00 44.67
CA LEU A 680 -51.53 23.08 44.81
C LEU A 680 -52.09 23.10 46.24
N ALA A 681 -51.23 22.98 47.26
CA ALA A 681 -51.63 22.95 48.66
C ALA A 681 -52.26 24.28 49.11
N ALA A 682 -51.69 25.42 48.71
CA ALA A 682 -52.23 26.74 49.02
C ALA A 682 -53.62 26.97 48.40
N LEU A 683 -53.81 26.58 47.13
CA LEU A 683 -55.10 26.73 46.46
C LEU A 683 -56.16 25.76 47.01
N GLN A 684 -55.79 24.51 47.31
CA GLN A 684 -56.72 23.56 47.94
C GLN A 684 -57.16 24.04 49.33
N ALA A 685 -56.23 24.53 50.16
CA ALA A 685 -56.56 25.07 51.48
C ALA A 685 -57.48 26.30 51.42
N ALA A 686 -57.45 27.08 50.34
CA ALA A 686 -58.38 28.19 50.12
C ALA A 686 -59.77 27.73 49.68
N ILE A 687 -59.88 26.65 48.90
CA ILE A 687 -61.16 26.00 48.56
C ILE A 687 -61.78 25.39 49.83
N ASP A 688 -60.99 24.64 50.60
CA ASP A 688 -61.41 23.97 51.84
C ASP A 688 -61.77 24.98 52.96
N GLY A 689 -61.31 26.24 52.84
CA GLY A 689 -61.61 27.33 53.76
C GLY A 689 -62.90 28.12 53.47
N LEU A 690 -63.62 27.80 52.39
CA LEU A 690 -64.90 28.45 52.08
C LEU A 690 -65.94 28.21 53.18
N THR A 691 -66.46 29.30 53.74
CA THR A 691 -67.42 29.25 54.86
C THR A 691 -68.78 29.79 54.41
N ILE A 692 -69.86 29.03 54.62
CA ILE A 692 -71.23 29.47 54.31
C ILE A 692 -71.65 30.67 55.17
N ASN A 693 -72.33 31.64 54.57
CA ASN A 693 -72.79 32.86 55.23
C ASN A 693 -74.10 32.64 55.99
N GLN A 694 -73.99 32.39 57.30
CA GLN A 694 -75.15 32.12 58.17
C GLN A 694 -75.90 33.36 58.67
N ALA A 695 -75.57 34.58 58.20
CA ALA A 695 -76.09 35.83 58.77
C ALA A 695 -77.63 35.93 58.76
N THR A 696 -78.28 35.40 57.72
CA THR A 696 -79.74 35.31 57.61
C THR A 696 -80.36 34.42 58.68
N LEU A 697 -79.74 33.27 58.96
CA LEU A 697 -80.20 32.35 60.01
C LEU A 697 -80.01 32.96 61.40
N THR A 698 -78.89 33.66 61.64
CA THR A 698 -78.68 34.40 62.90
C THR A 698 -79.79 35.42 63.15
N SER A 699 -80.14 36.25 62.18
CA SER A 699 -81.23 37.23 62.34
C SER A 699 -82.62 36.61 62.40
N LEU A 700 -82.84 35.44 61.78
CA LEU A 700 -84.10 34.70 61.94
C LEU A 700 -84.23 34.08 63.35
N ILE A 701 -83.13 33.59 63.92
CA ILE A 701 -83.06 33.14 65.32
C ILE A 701 -83.33 34.32 66.28
N GLU A 702 -82.70 35.47 66.09
CA GLU A 702 -82.96 36.69 66.87
C GLU A 702 -84.44 37.13 66.77
N THR A 703 -85.06 36.97 65.60
CA THR A 703 -86.48 37.26 65.37
C THR A 703 -87.39 36.26 66.09
N ALA A 704 -87.07 34.97 66.01
CA ALA A 704 -87.80 33.89 66.70
C ALA A 704 -87.75 34.03 68.23
N GLU A 705 -86.59 34.39 68.79
CA GLU A 705 -86.44 34.67 70.23
C GLU A 705 -87.19 35.94 70.69
N GLY A 706 -87.66 36.78 69.77
CA GLY A 706 -88.51 37.93 70.07
C GLY A 706 -89.97 37.59 70.40
N TYR A 707 -90.42 36.36 70.13
CA TYR A 707 -91.80 35.93 70.44
C TYR A 707 -91.91 35.43 71.89
N THR A 708 -92.95 35.87 72.61
CA THR A 708 -93.22 35.44 73.98
C THR A 708 -94.65 34.92 74.16
N ASN A 709 -94.83 33.88 74.99
CA ASN A 709 -96.13 33.37 75.39
C ASN A 709 -96.69 34.06 76.66
N GLU A 710 -96.45 35.36 76.81
CA GLU A 710 -96.98 36.11 77.97
C GLU A 710 -98.52 36.06 77.99
N ALA A 711 -99.07 35.92 79.19
CA ALA A 711 -100.50 35.69 79.44
C ALA A 711 -101.14 34.48 78.71
N GLY A 712 -100.33 33.56 78.16
CA GLY A 712 -100.83 32.39 77.41
C GLY A 712 -101.39 32.75 76.03
N LYS A 713 -100.82 33.78 75.39
CA LYS A 713 -101.19 34.31 74.07
C LYS A 713 -101.25 33.27 72.93
N TYR A 714 -100.34 32.32 72.93
CA TYR A 714 -100.21 31.25 71.94
C TYR A 714 -100.56 29.89 72.55
N THR A 715 -100.94 28.92 71.72
CA THR A 715 -101.12 27.54 72.20
C THR A 715 -99.77 26.96 72.62
N GLU A 716 -99.74 26.27 73.76
CA GLU A 716 -98.52 25.67 74.34
C GLU A 716 -97.78 24.80 73.32
N SER A 717 -98.53 24.00 72.55
CA SER A 717 -98.00 23.15 71.49
C SER A 717 -97.35 23.91 70.34
N SER A 718 -97.86 25.09 69.96
CA SER A 718 -97.23 25.91 68.91
C SER A 718 -96.03 26.68 69.44
N PHE A 719 -96.06 27.15 70.69
CA PHE A 719 -94.95 27.90 71.27
C PHE A 719 -93.75 27.00 71.57
N SER A 720 -93.95 25.82 72.18
CA SER A 720 -92.83 24.90 72.41
C SER A 720 -92.28 24.22 71.15
N ALA A 721 -93.02 24.24 70.03
CA ALA A 721 -92.47 23.90 68.72
C ALA A 721 -91.48 24.97 68.23
N LEU A 722 -91.79 26.26 68.43
CA LEU A 722 -90.86 27.36 68.16
C LEU A 722 -89.63 27.32 69.08
N GLU A 723 -89.80 27.08 70.39
CA GLU A 723 -88.68 26.91 71.33
C GLU A 723 -87.74 25.77 70.90
N ALA A 724 -88.28 24.65 70.44
CA ALA A 724 -87.49 23.53 69.92
C ALA A 724 -86.75 23.91 68.63
N ALA A 725 -87.43 24.56 67.67
CA ALA A 725 -86.83 24.99 66.40
C ALA A 725 -85.71 26.02 66.59
N ILE A 726 -85.83 26.93 67.58
CA ILE A 726 -84.77 27.87 67.96
C ILE A 726 -83.52 27.11 68.45
N VAL A 727 -83.69 26.11 69.31
CA VAL A 727 -82.58 25.28 69.81
C VAL A 727 -81.94 24.46 68.70
N GLU A 728 -82.75 23.85 67.82
CA GLU A 728 -82.26 23.08 66.66
C GLU A 728 -81.48 23.97 65.69
N SER A 729 -81.98 25.17 65.37
CA SER A 729 -81.31 26.15 64.51
C SER A 729 -79.99 26.65 65.10
N LYS A 730 -79.94 26.90 66.41
CA LYS A 730 -78.70 27.27 67.12
C LYS A 730 -77.65 26.15 67.13
N ASN A 731 -78.08 24.89 67.17
CA ASN A 731 -77.17 23.75 67.01
C ASN A 731 -76.69 23.64 65.55
N ALA A 732 -77.58 23.84 64.57
CA ALA A 732 -77.25 23.80 63.15
C ALA A 732 -76.22 24.86 62.73
N GLN A 733 -76.20 26.05 63.36
CA GLN A 733 -75.15 27.06 63.13
C GLN A 733 -73.72 26.49 63.32
N ALA A 734 -73.53 25.51 64.21
CA ALA A 734 -72.23 24.88 64.43
C ALA A 734 -71.87 23.79 63.40
N THR A 735 -72.78 23.43 62.49
CA THR A 735 -72.65 22.29 61.56
C THR A 735 -73.12 22.58 60.12
N ILE A 736 -73.45 23.82 59.77
CA ILE A 736 -73.80 24.23 58.39
C ILE A 736 -72.51 24.29 57.56
N GLU A 737 -72.32 23.29 56.70
CA GLU A 737 -71.21 23.20 55.74
C GLU A 737 -71.67 23.53 54.31
N THR A 738 -72.95 23.37 54.00
CA THR A 738 -73.53 23.65 52.68
C THR A 738 -74.67 24.68 52.70
N GLU A 739 -74.96 25.24 51.54
CA GLU A 739 -76.14 26.09 51.30
C GLU A 739 -77.46 25.35 51.54
N GLN A 740 -77.49 24.02 51.36
CA GLN A 740 -78.68 23.22 51.65
C GLN A 740 -78.95 23.18 53.16
N ASP A 741 -77.92 22.94 53.98
CA ASP A 741 -78.05 22.91 55.45
C ASP A 741 -78.55 24.26 55.99
N LEU A 742 -78.04 25.38 55.42
CA LEU A 742 -78.50 26.72 55.75
C LEU A 742 -79.98 26.92 55.38
N ASN A 743 -80.37 26.53 54.17
CA ASN A 743 -81.74 26.70 53.67
C ASN A 743 -82.74 25.80 54.42
N ASP A 744 -82.36 24.58 54.81
CA ASP A 744 -83.19 23.69 55.60
C ASP A 744 -83.38 24.22 57.03
N ALA A 745 -82.31 24.72 57.68
CA ALA A 745 -82.41 25.38 58.98
C ALA A 745 -83.27 26.65 58.95
N LEU A 746 -83.11 27.50 57.93
CA LEU A 746 -83.96 28.67 57.69
C LEU A 746 -85.44 28.28 57.50
N THR A 747 -85.70 27.26 56.69
CA THR A 747 -87.06 26.80 56.37
C THR A 747 -87.74 26.19 57.59
N ALA A 748 -87.03 25.37 58.37
CA ALA A 748 -87.55 24.76 59.60
C ALA A 748 -87.91 25.83 60.64
N LEU A 749 -87.05 26.83 60.84
CA LEU A 749 -87.30 27.91 61.79
C LEU A 749 -88.45 28.83 61.33
N GLN A 750 -88.49 29.22 60.06
CA GLN A 750 -89.59 30.03 59.52
C GLN A 750 -90.93 29.29 59.64
N ALA A 751 -90.99 27.99 59.32
CA ALA A 751 -92.20 27.20 59.48
C ALA A 751 -92.67 27.09 60.94
N ALA A 752 -91.76 27.14 61.91
CA ALA A 752 -92.10 27.16 63.34
C ALA A 752 -92.62 28.54 63.81
N ILE A 753 -92.11 29.65 63.23
CA ILE A 753 -92.66 31.00 63.45
C ILE A 753 -94.06 31.11 62.86
N ASP A 754 -94.22 30.68 61.60
CA ASP A 754 -95.50 30.72 60.86
C ASP A 754 -96.56 29.80 61.47
N GLY A 755 -96.14 28.76 62.22
CA GLY A 755 -97.02 27.83 62.93
C GLY A 755 -97.58 28.34 64.28
N LEU A 756 -97.21 29.55 64.72
CA LEU A 756 -97.70 30.13 65.98
C LEU A 756 -99.21 30.36 65.95
N THR A 757 -99.96 29.62 66.77
CA THR A 757 -101.43 29.68 66.82
C THR A 757 -101.89 30.44 68.05
N ILE A 758 -102.76 31.45 67.88
CA ILE A 758 -103.36 32.21 68.99
C ILE A 758 -104.25 31.32 69.87
N ASN A 759 -104.16 31.49 71.19
CA ASN A 759 -104.91 30.71 72.16
C ASN A 759 -106.35 31.22 72.33
N GLN A 760 -107.29 30.58 71.64
CA GLN A 760 -108.70 30.99 71.63
C GLN A 760 -109.54 30.43 72.80
N ALA A 761 -108.95 29.72 73.77
CA ALA A 761 -109.71 28.98 74.80
C ALA A 761 -110.70 29.84 75.61
N ALA A 762 -110.36 31.10 75.87
CA ALA A 762 -111.24 32.06 76.53
C ALA A 762 -112.49 32.39 75.68
N LEU A 763 -112.34 32.53 74.36
CA LEU A 763 -113.46 32.79 73.45
C LEU A 763 -114.36 31.57 73.35
N THR A 764 -113.79 30.36 73.24
CA THR A 764 -114.54 29.10 73.29
C THR A 764 -115.43 29.02 74.54
N SER A 765 -114.86 29.32 75.71
CA SER A 765 -115.60 29.29 76.99
C SER A 765 -116.69 30.36 77.06
N LEU A 766 -116.45 31.56 76.51
CA LEU A 766 -117.45 32.64 76.50
C LEU A 766 -118.60 32.35 75.52
N ILE A 767 -118.33 31.66 74.41
CA ILE A 767 -119.35 31.16 73.48
C ILE A 767 -120.25 30.14 74.18
N GLU A 768 -119.69 29.17 74.91
CA GLU A 768 -120.48 28.20 75.69
C GLU A 768 -121.35 28.89 76.78
N ILE A 769 -120.82 29.94 77.42
CA ILE A 769 -121.59 30.75 78.39
C ILE A 769 -122.74 31.51 77.70
N ALA A 770 -122.48 32.12 76.54
CA ALA A 770 -123.48 32.85 75.76
C ALA A 770 -124.63 31.95 75.29
N GLU A 771 -124.32 30.75 74.79
CA GLU A 771 -125.33 29.74 74.38
C GLU A 771 -126.12 29.15 75.56
N GLY A 772 -125.68 29.37 76.80
CA GLY A 772 -126.41 28.97 78.01
C GLY A 772 -127.63 29.83 78.35
N TYR A 773 -127.85 30.95 77.66
CA TYR A 773 -129.01 31.84 77.87
C TYR A 773 -130.20 31.41 76.99
N THR A 774 -131.42 31.46 77.53
CA THR A 774 -132.66 31.11 76.81
C THR A 774 -133.78 32.12 77.07
N ASN A 775 -134.66 32.33 76.08
CA ASN A 775 -135.83 33.23 76.17
C ASN A 775 -137.20 32.51 76.10
N GLU A 776 -137.27 31.18 76.23
CA GLU A 776 -138.50 30.38 76.03
C GLU A 776 -139.70 30.82 76.90
N THR A 777 -139.47 31.55 77.99
CA THR A 777 -140.51 32.06 78.91
C THR A 777 -140.78 33.56 78.78
N GLY A 778 -140.25 34.25 77.76
CA GLY A 778 -140.37 35.71 77.61
C GLY A 778 -139.66 36.50 78.72
N LYS A 779 -138.59 35.92 79.27
CA LYS A 779 -137.80 36.46 80.40
C LYS A 779 -137.00 37.70 80.03
N TYR A 780 -136.64 37.81 78.76
CA TYR A 780 -135.87 38.89 78.15
C TYR A 780 -136.63 39.51 76.98
N THR A 781 -136.35 40.77 76.65
CA THR A 781 -136.93 41.41 75.47
C THR A 781 -136.33 40.80 74.20
N GLU A 782 -137.19 40.49 73.22
CA GLU A 782 -136.81 39.73 72.02
C GLU A 782 -135.61 40.35 71.28
N SER A 783 -135.58 41.68 71.12
CA SER A 783 -134.48 42.37 70.45
C SER A 783 -133.16 42.37 71.23
N SER A 784 -133.17 42.10 72.55
CA SER A 784 -131.94 41.90 73.33
C SER A 784 -131.44 40.46 73.22
N PHE A 785 -132.34 39.49 73.05
CA PHE A 785 -131.98 38.08 72.92
C PHE A 785 -131.44 37.76 71.51
N SER A 786 -132.12 38.18 70.44
CA SER A 786 -131.60 37.92 69.08
C SER A 786 -130.31 38.68 68.74
N ALA A 787 -130.01 39.78 69.42
CA ALA A 787 -128.71 40.43 69.34
C ALA A 787 -127.59 39.56 69.95
N LEU A 788 -127.88 38.79 70.99
CA LEU A 788 -126.96 37.79 71.54
C LEU A 788 -126.78 36.61 70.57
N GLU A 789 -127.88 36.11 69.96
CA GLU A 789 -127.82 35.04 68.96
C GLU A 789 -126.97 35.42 67.73
N GLU A 790 -127.13 36.63 67.18
CA GLU A 790 -126.30 37.13 66.07
C GLU A 790 -124.81 37.22 66.45
N VAL A 791 -124.49 37.69 67.66
CA VAL A 791 -123.09 37.84 68.11
C VAL A 791 -122.45 36.49 68.48
N ILE A 792 -123.22 35.50 68.96
CA ILE A 792 -122.76 34.11 69.11
C ILE A 792 -122.32 33.55 67.75
N VAL A 793 -123.12 33.74 66.70
CA VAL A 793 -122.78 33.30 65.33
C VAL A 793 -121.55 34.04 64.81
N ALA A 794 -121.44 35.35 65.04
CA ALA A 794 -120.27 36.13 64.67
C ALA A 794 -119.00 35.65 65.40
N ALA A 795 -119.08 35.38 66.71
CA ALA A 795 -117.97 34.88 67.51
C ALA A 795 -117.50 33.48 67.07
N LYS A 796 -118.43 32.57 66.76
CA LYS A 796 -118.12 31.23 66.20
C LYS A 796 -117.46 31.30 64.82
N ASN A 797 -117.88 32.24 63.97
CA ASN A 797 -117.23 32.46 62.68
C ASN A 797 -115.81 33.05 62.85
N ALA A 798 -115.64 34.01 63.76
CA ALA A 798 -114.33 34.59 64.08
C ALA A 798 -113.37 33.54 64.68
N GLN A 799 -113.86 32.61 65.50
CA GLN A 799 -113.08 31.48 66.04
C GLN A 799 -112.34 30.69 64.93
N ALA A 800 -112.97 30.53 63.76
CA ALA A 800 -112.36 29.84 62.63
C ALA A 800 -111.30 30.66 61.86
N THR A 801 -111.13 31.96 62.17
CA THR A 801 -110.27 32.90 61.41
C THR A 801 -109.48 33.89 62.29
N ILE A 802 -109.38 33.67 63.60
CA ILE A 802 -108.57 34.53 64.50
C ILE A 802 -107.09 34.15 64.34
N GLU A 803 -106.33 35.06 63.74
CA GLU A 803 -104.87 34.96 63.56
C GLU A 803 -104.12 35.92 64.48
N THR A 804 -104.78 36.98 65.00
CA THR A 804 -104.17 37.96 65.90
C THR A 804 -104.81 38.02 67.29
N GLU A 805 -104.01 38.48 68.25
CA GLU A 805 -104.43 38.75 69.63
C GLU A 805 -105.51 39.85 69.72
N GLN A 806 -105.56 40.77 68.74
CA GLN A 806 -106.55 41.85 68.71
C GLN A 806 -107.92 41.33 68.24
N GLU A 807 -107.96 40.49 67.20
CA GLU A 807 -109.21 39.86 66.75
C GLU A 807 -109.82 38.96 67.84
N LEU A 808 -108.98 38.24 68.59
CA LEU A 808 -109.42 37.49 69.77
C LEU A 808 -110.06 38.40 70.83
N LYS A 809 -109.43 39.54 71.13
CA LYS A 809 -109.94 40.52 72.10
C LYS A 809 -111.24 41.17 71.64
N ASP A 810 -111.36 41.50 70.35
CA ASP A 810 -112.54 42.13 69.77
C ASP A 810 -113.72 41.15 69.73
N ALA A 811 -113.49 39.88 69.38
CA ALA A 811 -114.50 38.83 69.44
C ALA A 811 -114.98 38.55 70.88
N LEU A 812 -114.05 38.49 71.85
CA LEU A 812 -114.36 38.39 73.28
C LEU A 812 -115.19 39.58 73.78
N ALA A 813 -114.77 40.80 73.45
CA ALA A 813 -115.43 42.03 73.92
C ALA A 813 -116.82 42.19 73.31
N ALA A 814 -117.00 41.90 72.02
CA ALA A 814 -118.31 41.92 71.37
C ALA A 814 -119.28 40.92 72.01
N LEU A 815 -118.82 39.69 72.26
CA LEU A 815 -119.65 38.64 72.85
C LEU A 815 -120.01 38.92 74.31
N GLN A 816 -119.07 39.43 75.13
CA GLN A 816 -119.37 39.87 76.49
C GLN A 816 -120.38 41.02 76.51
N ALA A 817 -120.22 42.03 75.65
CA ALA A 817 -121.16 43.15 75.53
C ALA A 817 -122.57 42.70 75.11
N ALA A 818 -122.68 41.64 74.30
CA ALA A 818 -123.97 41.06 73.93
C ALA A 818 -124.64 40.31 75.10
N ILE A 819 -123.87 39.56 75.90
CA ILE A 819 -124.37 38.91 77.14
C ILE A 819 -124.88 39.97 78.12
N ASP A 820 -124.11 41.05 78.30
CA ASP A 820 -124.42 42.13 79.25
C ASP A 820 -125.65 42.97 78.85
N GLY A 821 -126.07 42.92 77.57
CA GLY A 821 -127.19 43.70 77.01
C GLY A 821 -128.60 43.14 77.29
N LEU A 822 -128.72 41.95 77.87
CA LEU A 822 -130.01 41.26 78.07
C LEU A 822 -130.96 41.98 79.05
N THR A 823 -132.16 42.36 78.58
CA THR A 823 -133.10 43.27 79.30
C THR A 823 -134.44 42.61 79.64
N LYS A 824 -135.10 42.97 80.77
CA LYS A 824 -136.34 42.33 81.32
C LYS A 824 -137.60 43.25 81.23
N GLN A 825 -138.79 42.72 81.57
CA GLN A 825 -140.13 43.33 81.32
C GLN A 825 -140.99 43.60 82.61
N PRO A 826 -141.90 44.61 82.68
CA PRO A 826 -142.60 45.07 83.93
C PRO A 826 -144.17 45.03 83.94
N ASP A 827 -144.82 45.31 85.11
CA ASP A 827 -146.30 45.33 85.36
C ASP A 827 -146.72 46.21 86.61
N ASP A 828 -148.03 46.46 86.93
CA ASP A 828 -148.49 47.63 87.79
C ASP A 828 -149.67 47.43 88.86
N GLN A 829 -149.63 48.21 89.99
CA GLN A 829 -150.61 48.53 91.11
C GLN A 829 -151.18 47.40 92.06
N ASP A 830 -151.77 47.60 93.26
CA ASP A 830 -152.25 48.75 94.09
C ASP A 830 -152.26 48.43 95.65
N GLN A 831 -152.92 49.22 96.55
CA GLN A 831 -152.80 49.19 98.07
C GLN A 831 -154.05 48.60 98.85
N GLU A 832 -154.28 48.60 100.20
CA GLU A 832 -153.76 49.26 101.44
C GLU A 832 -154.22 48.52 102.78
N SER A 833 -153.97 49.08 103.98
CA SER A 833 -154.65 48.92 105.33
C SER A 833 -154.08 48.04 106.51
N ASN A 834 -154.43 48.46 107.76
CA ASN A 834 -153.83 48.15 109.11
C ASN A 834 -154.57 47.03 109.94
N ASP A 835 -154.22 46.60 111.19
CA ASP A 835 -153.51 47.24 112.34
C ASP A 835 -152.96 46.25 113.44
N LYS A 836 -152.10 46.76 114.34
CA LYS A 836 -151.70 46.36 115.74
C LYS A 836 -150.52 45.40 116.10
N GLU A 837 -149.56 45.99 116.85
CA GLU A 837 -148.86 45.51 118.09
C GLU A 837 -147.82 44.33 117.98
N ILE A 838 -146.63 44.32 118.65
CA ILE A 838 -145.92 45.29 119.53
C ILE A 838 -144.38 45.00 119.70
N GLU A 839 -143.57 46.04 120.00
CA GLU A 839 -142.23 46.15 120.70
C GLU A 839 -140.90 45.43 120.29
N GLY A 840 -139.81 46.23 120.27
CA GLY A 840 -138.44 45.93 120.77
C GLY A 840 -137.34 45.40 119.80
N GLU A 841 -136.04 45.68 119.95
CA GLU A 841 -135.29 46.80 120.61
C GLU A 841 -133.80 46.83 120.12
N ASP A 842 -133.16 48.00 120.16
CA ASP A 842 -131.72 48.34 120.32
C ASP A 842 -130.49 47.86 119.46
N THR A 843 -129.61 48.86 119.20
CA THR A 843 -128.11 48.89 119.23
C THR A 843 -127.14 48.50 118.06
N GLU A 844 -126.32 49.52 117.71
CA GLU A 844 -124.83 49.56 117.52
C GLU A 844 -124.07 49.19 116.21
N LEU A 845 -122.81 49.66 116.17
CA LEU A 845 -121.84 49.83 115.04
C LEU A 845 -120.45 49.29 115.47
N PRO A 846 -119.57 48.78 114.57
CA PRO A 846 -118.58 49.63 113.84
C PRO A 846 -118.31 49.14 112.37
N ASN A 847 -117.61 49.82 111.44
CA ASN A 847 -116.64 50.95 111.39
C ASN A 847 -115.13 50.57 111.38
N THR A 848 -114.29 51.41 110.73
CA THR A 848 -112.82 51.28 110.39
C THR A 848 -112.48 50.32 109.23
N ALA A 849 -111.44 50.51 108.39
CA ALA A 849 -110.61 51.69 108.01
C ALA A 849 -109.95 51.41 106.63
N THR A 850 -109.96 52.30 105.62
CA THR A 850 -109.10 53.49 105.39
C THR A 850 -107.66 53.22 104.92
N ALA A 851 -107.43 53.43 103.61
CA ALA A 851 -106.21 53.83 102.88
C ALA A 851 -104.79 53.37 103.34
N MET A 852 -104.13 52.62 102.45
CA MET A 852 -102.66 52.67 102.24
C MET A 852 -102.37 52.56 100.73
N PHE A 853 -102.31 53.64 99.93
CA PHE A 853 -101.35 54.75 99.88
C PHE A 853 -100.15 54.52 98.93
N ASN A 854 -100.33 54.87 97.66
CA ASN A 854 -99.39 55.55 96.74
C ASN A 854 -97.92 55.08 96.53
N TRP A 855 -97.43 53.97 97.11
CA TRP A 855 -95.99 53.69 97.13
C TRP A 855 -95.47 52.49 96.32
N MET A 856 -96.33 51.70 95.68
CA MET A 856 -95.89 50.50 94.92
C MET A 856 -95.40 50.80 93.48
N ILE A 857 -95.39 52.07 93.04
CA ILE A 857 -94.93 52.50 91.71
C ILE A 857 -93.44 52.90 91.70
N ILE A 858 -92.78 53.01 92.86
CA ILE A 858 -91.38 53.47 92.99
C ILE A 858 -90.46 52.37 93.59
N GLY A 859 -90.96 51.14 93.77
CA GLY A 859 -90.27 50.08 94.51
C GLY A 859 -89.13 49.35 93.76
N PHE A 860 -89.35 48.97 92.49
CA PHE A 860 -88.47 48.00 91.81
C PHE A 860 -87.33 48.58 90.95
N LEU A 861 -87.26 49.90 90.79
CA LEU A 861 -86.26 50.55 89.93
C LEU A 861 -84.86 50.74 90.57
N LEU A 862 -84.63 50.28 91.81
CA LEU A 862 -83.40 50.57 92.56
C LEU A 862 -82.71 49.35 93.23
N ILE A 863 -83.03 48.11 92.81
CA ILE A 863 -82.27 46.91 93.22
C ILE A 863 -81.91 46.06 91.99
N PHE A 864 -80.96 46.53 91.19
CA PHE A 864 -80.00 45.67 90.46
C PHE A 864 -78.81 46.42 89.82
N ALA A 865 -78.82 47.76 89.79
CA ALA A 865 -77.67 48.59 89.36
C ALA A 865 -76.47 48.61 90.36
N GLY A 866 -76.17 47.47 90.98
CA GLY A 866 -75.25 47.35 92.13
C GLY A 866 -74.05 46.39 91.97
N ILE A 867 -74.00 45.60 90.89
CA ILE A 867 -72.85 44.73 90.54
C ILE A 867 -72.50 45.02 89.07
N THR A 868 -71.85 46.15 88.81
CA THR A 868 -70.39 46.23 88.60
C THR A 868 -69.90 45.31 87.47
N THR A 869 -69.50 45.84 86.31
CA THR A 869 -68.42 46.82 86.14
C THR A 869 -67.09 46.34 86.74
N VAL A 870 -66.83 45.02 86.65
CA VAL A 870 -65.52 44.41 86.97
C VAL A 870 -64.82 43.88 85.72
N TYR A 871 -65.56 43.31 84.75
CA TYR A 871 -64.95 42.58 83.62
C TYR A 871 -64.29 43.46 82.54
N PHE A 872 -64.58 44.77 82.51
CA PHE A 872 -64.11 45.69 81.45
C PHE A 872 -62.80 46.43 81.80
N LEU A 873 -61.99 45.94 82.76
CA LEU A 873 -60.78 46.63 83.25
C LEU A 873 -59.50 45.77 83.30
N THR A 874 -59.27 44.90 82.30
CA THR A 874 -57.93 44.42 81.95
C THR A 874 -57.65 44.54 80.46
N GLU A 875 -57.31 45.75 80.00
CA GLU A 875 -56.91 46.02 78.62
C GLU A 875 -55.44 45.57 78.35
N ARG A 876 -55.25 44.74 77.32
CA ARG A 876 -54.13 44.80 76.36
C ARG A 876 -52.68 44.88 76.89
N LYS A 877 -52.06 43.70 77.09
CA LYS A 877 -50.61 43.40 77.00
C LYS A 877 -50.44 41.87 77.02
N ARG A 878 -49.52 41.23 76.29
CA ARG A 878 -48.55 41.69 75.28
C ARG A 878 -48.02 40.50 74.47
N ARG A 879 -47.75 40.72 73.18
CA ARG A 879 -46.69 40.16 72.30
C ARG A 879 -45.94 38.86 72.71
N HIS A 880 -45.78 38.02 71.68
CA HIS A 880 -44.63 37.16 71.30
C HIS A 880 -44.96 35.67 71.18
N LEU A 881 -44.64 35.15 69.99
CA LEU A 881 -44.76 33.75 69.53
C LEU A 881 -46.22 33.30 69.44
#